data_AF-A0AAD7X7Q5-F1
#
_entry.id   AF-A0AAD7X7Q5-F1
#
_cell.length_a   1.000
_cell.length_b   1.000
_cell.length_c   1.000
_cell.angle_alpha   90.00
_cell.angle_beta   90.00
_cell.angle_gamma   90.00
#
_symmetry.space_group_name_H-M   'P 1'
#
loop_
_entity.id
_entity.type
_entity.pdbx_description
1 polymer ?
#
loop_
_entity_poly.entity_id
_entity_poly.type
_entity_poly.pdbx_seq_one_letter_code
_entity_poly.pdbx_strand_id
1 'polypeptide(L)'
;MLQMQGGILLFPCTPGRFRQDWQHHKKDCRELARGQSIRIPTTVKAVLFPVEGGEPRIIEVPYGPAYKKGTSNIVGYEAVLRPLFGPGGHPWSTAIDRDGFKEGGPLGRSLSLFHNDHFKEQKSPLNKCIDTISHGKGYKWGDNLVGLRKSTSAYSRVRWEDVTQDDVRAFKKYFAEGGDGNHAFIGVNTNINDDAGKRVSGTVGFARTSAGQPPNTPSHDHHGRFLNHAHLAILFSYALDVRSAIARPSPHKEMASRSTSTAVWLKPRPLASCPSSFLLLPLLPSKSAPKPLPSDVWSNILEFAFASYGPKTSFAKADAARLRLGLLLVSKDIHAVALPLFYAHTYVSSLSVLERLTARLHAADQQWDSIRRIPYSAPGRWIQTLDMTALRCDSPEDALRLDIALHQISSLVPLMANLVMSPQIMLSRRALSSFAEREGASNLRSLSGLQLWTSGQSTEDAFVDLLRACTRLEELEIFGSGVDSAELLVAQDDAFAPPPHFRPLHLPFLRRLAAFSMPTSPVLRALLLSPLPALRHLTLTPYDERSVPASLIPRFITTHGAQLTSLYLYTVKQHLSLELPLPILALTTASEHQLEILSVARPSPEFLDVLEGLLPKLPRLRFVRARDVKWLRGGMSARAQQAGVQGEMLVWKRKLGRRGIQLLDAEWKASAE
;
A
#
# COMPACT_ATOMS: atom_id res chain seq x y z
N MET A 1 17.50 -27.24 27.22
CA MET A 1 16.35 -28.16 27.07
C MET A 1 15.14 -27.30 26.72
N LEU A 2 14.93 -27.02 25.42
CA LEU A 2 13.92 -26.06 24.95
C LEU A 2 13.03 -26.78 23.93
N GLN A 3 11.74 -26.77 24.21
CA GLN A 3 10.68 -27.41 23.45
C GLN A 3 10.15 -26.38 22.43
N MET A 4 10.41 -26.57 21.14
CA MET A 4 9.88 -25.71 20.08
C MET A 4 8.56 -26.27 19.52
N GLN A 5 7.53 -25.42 19.52
CA GLN A 5 6.22 -25.67 18.89
C GLN A 5 6.23 -25.17 17.45
N GLY A 6 5.48 -25.88 16.60
CA GLY A 6 5.70 -25.95 15.16
C GLY A 6 5.12 -24.80 14.34
N GLY A 7 5.92 -24.32 13.40
CA GLY A 7 5.52 -23.46 12.29
C GLY A 7 6.45 -23.75 11.09
N ILE A 8 5.91 -24.36 10.04
CA ILE A 8 6.68 -24.69 8.83
C ILE A 8 6.83 -23.42 7.98
N LEU A 9 8.05 -22.87 7.93
CA LEU A 9 8.49 -21.87 6.95
C LEU A 9 9.49 -22.54 6.00
N LEU A 10 9.16 -22.59 4.71
CA LEU A 10 10.07 -23.03 3.66
C LEU A 10 10.86 -21.81 3.16
N PHE A 11 12.17 -21.77 3.42
CA PHE A 11 13.10 -20.77 2.89
C PHE A 11 13.68 -21.24 1.54
N PRO A 12 13.95 -20.34 0.57
CA PRO A 12 14.79 -20.68 -0.58
C PRO A 12 16.26 -20.66 -0.15
N CYS A 13 16.82 -21.84 0.16
CA CYS A 13 18.26 -22.01 0.41
C CYS A 13 19.03 -22.26 -0.89
N THR A 14 20.25 -21.74 -1.00
CA THR A 14 21.18 -22.06 -2.08
C THR A 14 21.49 -23.57 -2.12
N PRO A 15 21.84 -24.16 -3.29
CA PRO A 15 21.94 -25.62 -3.46
C PRO A 15 22.86 -26.33 -2.45
N GLY A 16 23.88 -25.63 -1.93
CA GLY A 16 24.80 -26.17 -0.92
C GLY A 16 24.22 -26.23 0.51
N ARG A 17 23.38 -25.26 0.91
CA ARG A 17 22.76 -25.24 2.26
C ARG A 17 21.52 -26.11 2.36
N PHE A 18 20.82 -26.33 1.24
CA PHE A 18 19.64 -27.20 1.20
C PHE A 18 19.90 -28.59 1.79
N ARG A 19 21.07 -29.21 1.55
CA ARG A 19 21.36 -30.55 2.09
C ARG A 19 21.53 -30.58 3.61
N GLN A 20 22.10 -29.54 4.22
CA GLN A 20 22.32 -29.47 5.67
C GLN A 20 21.02 -29.09 6.41
N ASP A 21 20.29 -28.10 5.89
CA ASP A 21 19.02 -27.68 6.47
C ASP A 21 17.93 -28.75 6.29
N TRP A 22 17.98 -29.52 5.20
CA TRP A 22 17.07 -30.66 4.98
C TRP A 22 17.21 -31.74 6.06
N GLN A 23 18.44 -32.04 6.50
CA GLN A 23 18.67 -33.01 7.57
C GLN A 23 18.11 -32.53 8.91
N HIS A 24 18.21 -31.22 9.19
CA HIS A 24 17.67 -30.62 10.41
C HIS A 24 16.14 -30.55 10.37
N HIS A 25 15.58 -30.04 9.27
CA HIS A 25 14.13 -29.94 9.06
C HIS A 25 13.44 -31.31 9.06
N LYS A 26 14.09 -32.35 8.52
CA LYS A 26 13.59 -33.72 8.56
C LYS A 26 13.49 -34.27 9.99
N LYS A 27 14.36 -33.83 10.92
CA LYS A 27 14.28 -34.18 12.34
C LYS A 27 13.19 -33.41 13.08
N ASP A 28 13.00 -32.13 12.75
CA ASP A 28 12.08 -31.24 13.47
C ASP A 28 10.62 -31.34 12.98
N CYS A 29 10.42 -31.77 11.73
CA CYS A 29 9.09 -31.99 11.19
C CYS A 29 8.50 -33.31 11.72
N ARG A 30 7.55 -33.19 12.66
CA ARG A 30 6.89 -34.31 13.35
C ARG A 30 6.28 -35.36 12.40
N GLU A 31 5.90 -34.99 11.18
CA GLU A 31 5.39 -35.92 10.16
C GLU A 31 6.50 -36.65 9.39
N LEU A 32 7.60 -35.96 9.04
CA LEU A 32 8.76 -36.58 8.40
C LEU A 32 9.58 -37.46 9.37
N ALA A 33 9.61 -37.08 10.65
CA ALA A 33 10.27 -37.84 11.72
C ALA A 33 9.60 -39.20 12.01
N ARG A 34 8.32 -39.38 11.65
CA ARG A 34 7.61 -40.68 11.72
C ARG A 34 8.02 -41.65 10.60
N GLY A 35 8.98 -41.30 9.76
CA GLY A 35 9.42 -42.14 8.64
C GLY A 35 8.42 -42.19 7.48
N GLN A 36 7.33 -41.44 7.53
CA GLN A 36 6.46 -41.22 6.38
C GLN A 36 7.21 -40.33 5.39
N SER A 37 7.91 -40.96 4.46
CA SER A 37 8.36 -40.29 3.24
C SER A 37 7.12 -39.74 2.56
N ILE A 38 6.89 -38.41 2.66
CA ILE A 38 5.89 -37.72 1.84
C ILE A 38 6.36 -37.89 0.40
N ARG A 39 5.88 -38.94 -0.27
CA ARG A 39 6.08 -39.11 -1.72
C ARG A 39 5.27 -37.99 -2.37
N ILE A 40 5.96 -36.92 -2.72
CA ILE A 40 5.42 -35.87 -3.59
C ILE A 40 5.60 -36.38 -5.02
N PRO A 41 4.55 -36.43 -5.84
CA PRO A 41 3.19 -35.94 -5.58
C PRO A 41 2.33 -36.89 -4.74
N THR A 42 1.62 -36.32 -3.76
CA THR A 42 0.45 -36.98 -3.14
C THR A 42 -0.65 -37.11 -4.17
N THR A 43 -1.35 -38.23 -4.20
CA THR A 43 -2.55 -38.40 -5.03
C THR A 43 -3.80 -38.21 -4.18
N VAL A 44 -4.87 -37.71 -4.80
CA VAL A 44 -6.21 -37.63 -4.22
C VAL A 44 -7.21 -38.24 -5.19
N LYS A 45 -8.20 -38.96 -4.68
CA LYS A 45 -9.29 -39.47 -5.51
C LYS A 45 -10.23 -38.33 -5.91
N ALA A 46 -10.39 -38.14 -7.21
CA ALA A 46 -11.30 -37.17 -7.82
C ALA A 46 -12.34 -37.89 -8.68
N VAL A 47 -13.49 -37.29 -8.94
CA VAL A 47 -14.43 -37.80 -9.95
C VAL A 47 -14.15 -37.17 -11.31
N LEU A 48 -14.01 -37.99 -12.34
CA LEU A 48 -13.87 -37.56 -13.73
C LEU A 48 -15.19 -37.77 -14.47
N PHE A 49 -15.63 -36.73 -15.18
CA PHE A 49 -16.70 -36.75 -16.16
C PHE A 49 -16.09 -36.73 -17.57
N PRO A 50 -15.88 -37.90 -18.20
CA PRO A 50 -15.17 -37.99 -19.47
C PRO A 50 -15.97 -37.39 -20.63
N VAL A 51 -15.30 -36.62 -21.48
CA VAL A 51 -15.92 -35.92 -22.62
C VAL A 51 -16.53 -36.88 -23.64
N GLU A 52 -15.90 -38.04 -23.87
CA GLU A 52 -16.30 -39.04 -24.86
C GLU A 52 -17.58 -39.82 -24.47
N GLY A 53 -18.07 -39.65 -23.23
CA GLY A 53 -19.23 -40.36 -22.70
C GLY A 53 -18.86 -41.44 -21.69
N GLY A 54 -19.88 -42.20 -21.26
CA GLY A 54 -19.76 -43.20 -20.19
C GLY A 54 -20.18 -42.68 -18.83
N GLU A 55 -20.06 -43.53 -17.80
CA GLU A 55 -20.37 -43.14 -16.43
C GLU A 55 -19.22 -42.35 -15.78
N PRO A 56 -19.55 -41.40 -14.87
CA PRO A 56 -18.54 -40.76 -14.02
C PRO A 56 -17.75 -41.80 -13.24
N ARG A 57 -16.43 -41.64 -13.19
CA ARG A 57 -15.52 -42.60 -12.54
C ARG A 57 -14.55 -41.89 -11.60
N ILE A 58 -14.16 -42.57 -10.54
CA ILE A 58 -13.15 -42.06 -9.60
C ILE A 58 -11.77 -42.33 -10.18
N ILE A 59 -10.93 -41.30 -10.25
CA ILE A 59 -9.53 -41.34 -10.73
C ILE A 59 -8.59 -40.80 -9.66
N GLU A 60 -7.32 -41.17 -9.72
CA GLU A 60 -6.29 -40.55 -8.89
C GLU A 60 -5.71 -39.32 -9.59
N VAL A 61 -5.72 -38.18 -8.90
CA VAL A 61 -5.18 -36.92 -9.39
C VAL A 61 -3.98 -36.53 -8.52
N PRO A 62 -2.80 -36.31 -9.11
CA PRO A 62 -1.67 -35.79 -8.37
C PRO A 62 -2.00 -34.36 -7.90
N TYR A 63 -1.74 -34.06 -6.64
CA TYR A 63 -1.87 -32.73 -6.07
C TYR A 63 -0.69 -32.44 -5.15
N GLY A 64 -0.31 -31.16 -5.07
CA GLY A 64 0.88 -30.77 -4.33
C GLY A 64 0.88 -29.29 -3.96
N PRO A 65 1.88 -28.85 -3.18
CA PRO A 65 2.02 -27.45 -2.84
C PRO A 65 2.22 -26.62 -4.11
N ALA A 66 1.39 -25.60 -4.28
CA ALA A 66 1.46 -24.66 -5.38
C ALA A 66 1.39 -23.22 -4.85
N TYR A 67 2.21 -22.37 -5.45
CA TYR A 67 2.22 -20.95 -5.16
C TYR A 67 1.21 -20.25 -6.06
N LYS A 68 0.09 -19.80 -5.48
CA LYS A 68 -0.86 -18.97 -6.21
C LYS A 68 -0.20 -17.64 -6.56
N LYS A 69 -0.07 -17.34 -7.86
CA LYS A 69 0.33 -16.01 -8.32
C LYS A 69 -0.73 -14.98 -7.88
N GLY A 70 -0.32 -13.96 -7.11
CA GLY A 70 -1.16 -12.80 -6.80
C GLY A 70 -1.86 -12.78 -5.43
N THR A 71 -1.76 -13.84 -4.60
CA THR A 71 -2.21 -13.82 -3.19
C THR A 71 -1.02 -14.06 -2.28
N SER A 72 -0.83 -13.21 -1.27
CA SER A 72 0.28 -13.23 -0.30
C SER A 72 0.59 -14.64 0.22
N ASN A 73 1.88 -15.05 0.18
CA ASN A 73 2.61 -16.15 0.88
C ASN A 73 1.92 -17.43 1.38
N ILE A 74 0.67 -17.70 1.02
CA ILE A 74 -0.06 -18.88 1.47
C ILE A 74 0.26 -20.00 0.47
N VAL A 75 1.08 -20.95 0.92
CA VAL A 75 1.28 -22.22 0.21
C VAL A 75 -0.06 -22.96 0.22
N GLY A 76 -0.75 -22.91 -0.91
CA GLY A 76 -1.95 -23.71 -1.16
C GLY A 76 -1.58 -25.08 -1.72
N TYR A 77 -2.51 -26.03 -1.68
CA TYR A 77 -2.36 -27.29 -2.39
C TYR A 77 -3.23 -27.24 -3.66
N GLU A 78 -2.62 -27.45 -4.81
CA GLU A 78 -3.29 -27.42 -6.11
C GLU A 78 -3.25 -28.81 -6.75
N ALA A 79 -4.40 -29.22 -7.30
CA ALA A 79 -4.48 -30.44 -8.10
C ALA A 79 -3.89 -30.19 -9.48
N VAL A 80 -3.04 -31.10 -9.96
CA VAL A 80 -2.40 -31.00 -11.27
C VAL A 80 -3.38 -31.50 -12.32
N LEU A 81 -4.27 -30.60 -12.76
CA LEU A 81 -5.37 -30.92 -13.66
C LEU A 81 -5.04 -30.78 -15.15
N ARG A 82 -3.92 -30.13 -15.51
CA ARG A 82 -3.54 -29.90 -16.93
C ARG A 82 -3.58 -31.14 -17.83
N PRO A 83 -3.14 -32.34 -17.38
CA PRO A 83 -3.22 -33.55 -18.21
C PRO A 83 -4.66 -33.93 -18.62
N LEU A 84 -5.67 -33.49 -17.85
CA LEU A 84 -7.07 -33.82 -18.07
C LEU A 84 -7.80 -32.82 -18.99
N PHE A 85 -7.30 -31.59 -19.12
CA PHE A 85 -7.89 -30.50 -19.93
C PHE A 85 -7.07 -30.14 -21.17
N GLY A 86 -5.96 -30.83 -21.42
CA GLY A 86 -5.07 -30.56 -22.54
C GLY A 86 -4.21 -29.27 -22.39
N PRO A 87 -3.32 -28.99 -23.36
CA PRO A 87 -2.29 -27.95 -23.26
C PRO A 87 -2.81 -26.50 -23.26
N GLY A 88 -4.09 -26.27 -23.58
CA GLY A 88 -4.73 -24.94 -23.56
C GLY A 88 -5.82 -24.79 -22.49
N GLY A 89 -6.05 -25.80 -21.67
CA GLY A 89 -7.09 -25.79 -20.65
C GLY A 89 -6.69 -24.96 -19.43
N HIS A 90 -7.41 -23.88 -19.18
CA HIS A 90 -7.37 -23.14 -17.92
C HIS A 90 -8.63 -23.48 -17.12
N PRO A 91 -8.59 -24.51 -16.25
CA PRO A 91 -9.78 -24.94 -15.55
C PRO A 91 -10.25 -23.86 -14.56
N TRP A 92 -11.51 -23.48 -14.68
CA TRP A 92 -12.24 -22.70 -13.69
C TRP A 92 -12.79 -23.63 -12.60
N SER A 93 -13.01 -23.11 -11.39
CA SER A 93 -13.53 -23.88 -10.26
C SER A 93 -14.88 -23.32 -9.81
N THR A 94 -15.88 -24.19 -9.72
CA THR A 94 -17.20 -23.91 -9.13
C THR A 94 -17.35 -24.66 -7.81
N ALA A 95 -17.78 -23.98 -6.75
CA ALA A 95 -18.07 -24.61 -5.46
C ALA A 95 -19.51 -25.14 -5.40
N ILE A 96 -19.67 -26.34 -4.85
CA ILE A 96 -20.96 -27.02 -4.67
C ILE A 96 -21.04 -27.45 -3.21
N ASP A 97 -21.90 -26.78 -2.44
CA ASP A 97 -22.08 -27.02 -1.00
C ASP A 97 -23.47 -27.58 -0.66
N ARG A 98 -24.28 -27.84 -1.69
CA ARG A 98 -25.68 -28.30 -1.62
C ARG A 98 -25.90 -29.55 -2.48
N ASP A 99 -26.77 -30.45 -2.02
CA ASP A 99 -27.10 -31.69 -2.72
C ASP A 99 -28.08 -31.44 -3.89
N GLY A 100 -27.54 -31.13 -5.06
CA GLY A 100 -28.32 -30.76 -6.25
C GLY A 100 -28.11 -29.29 -6.65
N PHE A 101 -28.73 -28.88 -7.75
CA PHE A 101 -28.63 -27.52 -8.29
C PHE A 101 -29.85 -26.64 -7.94
N LYS A 102 -31.05 -27.21 -7.79
CA LYS A 102 -32.28 -26.46 -7.51
C LYS A 102 -32.74 -26.63 -6.07
N GLU A 103 -32.98 -27.87 -5.67
CA GLU A 103 -33.60 -28.23 -4.39
C GLU A 103 -32.75 -29.29 -3.70
N GLY A 104 -32.15 -28.92 -2.57
CA GLY A 104 -31.21 -29.77 -1.86
C GLY A 104 -30.86 -29.23 -0.48
N GLY A 105 -30.63 -30.13 0.47
CA GLY A 105 -30.06 -29.78 1.76
C GLY A 105 -28.53 -29.54 1.68
N PRO A 106 -27.91 -29.03 2.76
CA PRO A 106 -26.46 -28.98 2.88
C PRO A 106 -25.81 -30.34 2.66
N LEU A 107 -24.71 -30.39 1.90
CA LEU A 107 -23.90 -31.62 1.77
C LEU A 107 -23.11 -31.95 3.04
N GLY A 108 -22.96 -30.99 3.97
CA GLY A 108 -22.08 -31.11 5.13
C GLY A 108 -20.59 -31.09 4.77
N ARG A 109 -20.25 -30.85 3.50
CA ARG A 109 -18.90 -30.77 2.95
C ARG A 109 -18.92 -29.93 1.67
N SER A 110 -17.77 -29.39 1.30
CA SER A 110 -17.64 -28.56 0.09
C SER A 110 -17.02 -29.36 -1.04
N LEU A 111 -17.70 -29.40 -2.18
CA LEU A 111 -17.19 -29.97 -3.42
C LEU A 111 -16.72 -28.86 -4.36
N SER A 112 -15.72 -29.13 -5.18
CA SER A 112 -15.21 -28.21 -6.20
C SER A 112 -15.21 -28.89 -7.55
N LEU A 113 -15.98 -28.33 -8.48
CA LEU A 113 -16.05 -28.76 -9.87
C LEU A 113 -15.09 -27.92 -10.70
N PHE A 114 -14.11 -28.57 -11.31
CA PHE A 114 -13.20 -27.96 -12.27
C PHE A 114 -13.68 -28.21 -13.70
N HIS A 115 -13.76 -27.16 -14.50
CA HIS A 115 -14.28 -27.20 -15.87
C HIS A 115 -13.63 -26.11 -16.73
N ASN A 116 -13.73 -26.22 -18.06
CA ASN A 116 -13.18 -25.25 -18.99
C ASN A 116 -14.28 -24.27 -19.44
N ASP A 117 -14.32 -23.04 -18.92
CA ASP A 117 -15.34 -22.04 -19.28
C ASP A 117 -15.28 -21.57 -20.74
N HIS A 118 -14.13 -21.74 -21.39
CA HIS A 118 -13.91 -21.27 -22.77
C HIS A 118 -14.15 -22.35 -23.82
N PHE A 119 -14.76 -23.48 -23.45
CA PHE A 119 -14.95 -24.63 -24.35
C PHE A 119 -15.70 -24.28 -25.65
N LYS A 120 -16.63 -23.31 -25.62
CA LYS A 120 -17.34 -22.84 -26.83
C LYS A 120 -16.42 -22.09 -27.80
N GLU A 121 -15.56 -21.22 -27.27
CA GLU A 121 -14.60 -20.43 -28.05
C GLU A 121 -13.51 -21.34 -28.64
N GLN A 122 -13.09 -22.33 -27.87
CA GLN A 122 -12.09 -23.33 -28.26
C GLN A 122 -12.65 -24.42 -29.18
N LYS A 123 -13.97 -24.43 -29.44
CA LYS A 123 -14.68 -25.49 -30.18
C LYS A 123 -14.43 -26.88 -29.61
N SER A 124 -14.28 -26.99 -28.29
CA SER A 124 -14.09 -28.26 -27.62
C SER A 124 -15.35 -29.13 -27.74
N PRO A 125 -15.21 -30.47 -27.81
CA PRO A 125 -16.35 -31.36 -27.91
C PRO A 125 -17.26 -31.26 -26.68
N LEU A 126 -18.57 -31.41 -26.91
CA LEU A 126 -19.57 -31.47 -25.84
C LEU A 126 -19.34 -32.72 -24.97
N ASN A 127 -19.49 -32.58 -23.66
CA ASN A 127 -19.32 -33.65 -22.70
C ASN A 127 -20.53 -34.59 -22.74
N LYS A 128 -20.39 -35.73 -23.41
CA LYS A 128 -21.47 -36.72 -23.57
C LYS A 128 -21.86 -37.40 -22.26
N CYS A 129 -20.95 -37.47 -21.29
CA CYS A 129 -21.24 -38.04 -19.97
C CYS A 129 -22.29 -37.17 -19.25
N ILE A 130 -22.10 -35.86 -19.24
CA ILE A 130 -23.05 -34.92 -18.62
C ILE A 130 -24.35 -34.84 -19.42
N ASP A 131 -24.28 -34.86 -20.75
CA ASP A 131 -25.48 -34.89 -21.61
C ASP A 131 -26.36 -36.13 -21.33
N THR A 132 -25.74 -37.27 -21.05
CA THR A 132 -26.44 -38.50 -20.64
C THR A 132 -27.08 -38.34 -19.26
N ILE A 133 -26.36 -37.79 -18.27
CA ILE A 133 -26.86 -37.57 -16.91
C ILE A 133 -28.03 -36.58 -16.89
N SER A 134 -27.96 -35.55 -17.72
CA SER A 134 -28.96 -34.50 -17.80
C SER A 134 -30.12 -34.82 -18.75
N HIS A 135 -30.05 -35.98 -19.43
CA HIS A 135 -30.99 -36.38 -20.49
C HIS A 135 -31.13 -35.29 -21.57
N GLY A 136 -30.04 -34.61 -21.92
CA GLY A 136 -30.00 -33.49 -22.86
C GLY A 136 -30.65 -32.20 -22.37
N LYS A 137 -31.07 -32.12 -21.09
CA LYS A 137 -31.71 -30.94 -20.49
C LYS A 137 -30.70 -30.17 -19.64
N GLY A 138 -30.47 -28.90 -19.95
CA GLY A 138 -29.66 -28.01 -19.11
C GLY A 138 -28.48 -27.38 -19.85
N TYR A 139 -27.47 -26.95 -19.08
CA TYR A 139 -26.27 -26.33 -19.63
C TYR A 139 -25.46 -27.34 -20.45
N LYS A 140 -25.05 -26.94 -21.65
CA LYS A 140 -24.23 -27.78 -22.54
C LYS A 140 -22.78 -27.67 -22.12
N TRP A 141 -22.29 -28.63 -21.34
CA TRP A 141 -20.89 -28.69 -20.92
C TRP A 141 -19.97 -29.21 -22.03
N GLY A 142 -18.71 -28.78 -22.06
CA GLY A 142 -17.69 -29.29 -22.98
C GLY A 142 -16.41 -29.66 -22.25
N ASP A 143 -15.54 -30.40 -22.93
CA ASP A 143 -14.29 -30.94 -22.39
C ASP A 143 -14.51 -31.94 -21.22
N ASN A 144 -13.45 -32.46 -20.61
CA ASN A 144 -13.55 -33.23 -19.37
C ASN A 144 -13.91 -32.30 -18.19
N LEU A 145 -14.60 -32.85 -17.18
CA LEU A 145 -14.78 -32.14 -15.90
C LEU A 145 -14.25 -32.99 -14.76
N VAL A 146 -13.75 -32.32 -13.72
CA VAL A 146 -13.13 -33.00 -12.56
C VAL A 146 -13.74 -32.45 -11.27
N GLY A 147 -14.37 -33.32 -10.49
CA GLY A 147 -14.87 -33.00 -9.15
C GLY A 147 -13.88 -33.42 -8.06
N LEU A 148 -13.58 -32.51 -7.14
CA LEU A 148 -12.72 -32.73 -5.99
C LEU A 148 -13.45 -32.36 -4.70
N ARG A 149 -13.14 -33.02 -3.59
CA ARG A 149 -13.71 -32.73 -2.27
C ARG A 149 -12.73 -31.90 -1.44
N LYS A 150 -13.19 -30.75 -0.93
CA LYS A 150 -12.41 -29.91 -0.01
C LYS A 150 -12.50 -30.47 1.42
N SER A 151 -11.37 -30.48 2.11
CA SER A 151 -11.32 -30.78 3.53
C SER A 151 -11.99 -29.69 4.35
N THR A 152 -12.78 -30.09 5.36
CA THR A 152 -13.47 -29.22 6.31
C THR A 152 -12.57 -28.72 7.45
N SER A 153 -11.26 -28.98 7.41
CA SER A 153 -10.32 -28.50 8.42
C SER A 153 -10.38 -26.97 8.55
N ALA A 154 -10.60 -26.47 9.77
CA ALA A 154 -10.68 -25.04 10.10
C ALA A 154 -9.39 -24.24 9.82
N TYR A 155 -8.28 -24.91 9.50
CA TYR A 155 -7.04 -24.26 9.11
C TYR A 155 -7.08 -23.90 7.63
N SER A 156 -6.86 -22.61 7.33
CA SER A 156 -6.98 -21.88 6.06
C SER A 156 -6.26 -22.42 4.81
N ARG A 157 -5.75 -23.65 4.82
CA ARG A 157 -5.14 -24.31 3.67
C ARG A 157 -6.10 -25.34 3.11
N VAL A 158 -6.69 -25.04 1.95
CA VAL A 158 -7.52 -26.00 1.21
C VAL A 158 -6.70 -27.26 0.95
N ARG A 159 -7.01 -28.33 1.67
CA ARG A 159 -6.55 -29.70 1.38
C ARG A 159 -7.66 -30.43 0.66
N TRP A 160 -7.29 -31.33 -0.25
CA TRP A 160 -8.22 -32.19 -0.95
C TRP A 160 -8.38 -33.51 -0.18
N GLU A 161 -9.61 -33.99 -0.06
CA GLU A 161 -9.95 -35.30 0.47
C GLU A 161 -10.38 -36.22 -0.67
N ASP A 162 -10.26 -37.53 -0.46
CA ASP A 162 -10.75 -38.53 -1.40
C ASP A 162 -12.27 -38.40 -1.60
N VAL A 163 -12.68 -38.27 -2.87
CA VAL A 163 -14.07 -38.31 -3.30
C VAL A 163 -14.67 -39.69 -3.01
N THR A 164 -15.88 -39.73 -2.45
CA THR A 164 -16.65 -40.96 -2.18
C THR A 164 -17.74 -41.19 -3.24
N GLN A 165 -18.41 -42.35 -3.21
CA GLN A 165 -19.55 -42.61 -4.10
C GLN A 165 -20.74 -41.66 -3.83
N ASP A 166 -20.92 -41.21 -2.59
CA ASP A 166 -21.93 -40.20 -2.28
C ASP A 166 -21.63 -38.85 -2.93
N ASP A 167 -20.34 -38.49 -3.07
CA ASP A 167 -19.92 -37.29 -3.78
C ASP A 167 -20.20 -37.41 -5.28
N VAL A 168 -19.96 -38.58 -5.87
CA VAL A 168 -20.33 -38.88 -7.26
C VAL A 168 -21.84 -38.73 -7.47
N ARG A 169 -22.65 -39.25 -6.53
CA ARG A 169 -24.12 -39.07 -6.55
C ARG A 169 -24.50 -37.59 -6.49
N ALA A 170 -23.87 -36.80 -5.62
CA ALA A 170 -24.13 -35.37 -5.50
C ALA A 170 -23.81 -34.60 -6.79
N PHE A 171 -22.67 -34.87 -7.43
CA PHE A 171 -22.35 -34.27 -8.73
C PHE A 171 -23.33 -34.71 -9.82
N LYS A 172 -23.70 -36.00 -9.89
CA LYS A 172 -24.72 -36.50 -10.84
C LYS A 172 -26.05 -35.75 -10.66
N LYS A 173 -26.49 -35.56 -9.42
CA LYS A 173 -27.71 -34.83 -9.09
C LYS A 173 -27.63 -33.35 -9.51
N TYR A 174 -26.51 -32.69 -9.23
CA TYR A 174 -26.26 -31.30 -9.67
C TYR A 174 -26.41 -31.15 -11.19
N PHE A 175 -25.84 -32.06 -11.98
CA PHE A 175 -25.97 -32.01 -13.44
C PHE A 175 -27.37 -32.39 -13.94
N ALA A 176 -28.02 -33.40 -13.34
CA ALA A 176 -29.38 -33.81 -13.68
C ALA A 176 -30.40 -32.68 -13.47
N GLU A 177 -30.16 -31.80 -12.51
CA GLU A 177 -31.01 -30.62 -12.23
C GLU A 177 -30.67 -29.39 -13.07
N GLY A 178 -29.70 -29.49 -13.97
CA GLY A 178 -29.34 -28.44 -14.93
C GLY A 178 -28.27 -27.46 -14.43
N GLY A 179 -27.38 -27.89 -13.52
CA GLY A 179 -26.25 -27.08 -13.08
C GLY A 179 -25.42 -26.53 -14.24
N ASP A 180 -25.05 -25.25 -14.15
CA ASP A 180 -24.53 -24.43 -15.25
C ASP A 180 -23.14 -23.82 -15.00
N GLY A 181 -22.53 -24.15 -13.86
CA GLY A 181 -21.21 -23.63 -13.46
C GLY A 181 -21.28 -22.46 -12.50
N ASN A 182 -22.50 -21.97 -12.21
CA ASN A 182 -22.70 -21.09 -11.08
C ASN A 182 -22.63 -21.86 -9.76
N HIS A 183 -22.22 -21.16 -8.70
CA HIS A 183 -22.10 -21.77 -7.39
C HIS A 183 -23.46 -22.23 -6.84
N ALA A 184 -23.51 -23.47 -6.36
CA ALA A 184 -24.65 -23.99 -5.61
C ALA A 184 -24.42 -23.75 -4.11
N PHE A 185 -24.59 -22.49 -3.68
CA PHE A 185 -24.49 -22.11 -2.28
C PHE A 185 -25.84 -22.26 -1.56
N ILE A 186 -25.76 -22.59 -0.28
CA ILE A 186 -26.87 -22.34 0.64
C ILE A 186 -26.85 -20.85 0.91
N GLY A 187 -27.63 -20.09 0.14
CA GLY A 187 -28.04 -18.78 0.61
C GLY A 187 -28.75 -19.02 1.95
N VAL A 188 -28.24 -18.44 3.03
CA VAL A 188 -29.03 -18.26 4.24
C VAL A 188 -30.18 -17.36 3.82
N ASN A 189 -31.30 -17.95 3.42
CA ASN A 189 -32.50 -17.21 3.08
C ASN A 189 -33.05 -16.66 4.41
N THR A 190 -32.62 -15.46 4.79
CA THR A 190 -33.20 -14.67 5.87
C THR A 190 -34.51 -14.02 5.41
N ASN A 191 -35.38 -14.78 4.75
CA ASN A 191 -36.74 -14.34 4.45
C ASN A 191 -37.70 -15.18 5.29
N ILE A 192 -37.81 -14.80 6.56
CA ILE A 192 -38.99 -15.08 7.37
C ILE A 192 -40.01 -14.01 6.98
N ASN A 193 -41.05 -14.45 6.29
CA ASN A 193 -42.37 -13.86 6.07
C ASN A 193 -42.59 -12.37 6.40
N ASP A 194 -42.96 -11.61 5.38
CA ASP A 194 -44.11 -10.70 5.48
C ASP A 194 -45.10 -11.06 4.37
N ASP A 195 -46.22 -11.62 4.80
CA ASP A 195 -47.35 -12.03 3.99
C ASP A 195 -48.41 -10.93 4.10
N ALA A 196 -48.53 -10.07 3.08
CA ALA A 196 -49.69 -9.20 2.87
C ALA A 196 -49.80 -8.83 1.39
N GLY A 197 -50.76 -9.45 0.71
CA GLY A 197 -50.86 -9.46 -0.74
C GLY A 197 -51.26 -8.15 -1.42
N LYS A 198 -51.01 -8.11 -2.74
CA LYS A 198 -51.98 -7.71 -3.76
C LYS A 198 -51.45 -8.03 -5.15
N ARG A 199 -52.17 -8.90 -5.85
CA ARG A 199 -52.10 -9.09 -7.31
C ARG A 199 -52.44 -7.78 -8.01
N VAL A 200 -51.55 -7.28 -8.85
CA VAL A 200 -51.91 -6.56 -10.08
C VAL A 200 -50.96 -7.00 -11.18
N SER A 201 -51.52 -7.59 -12.22
CA SER A 201 -50.81 -7.97 -13.44
C SER A 201 -50.47 -6.71 -14.23
N GLY A 202 -49.21 -6.54 -14.63
CA GLY A 202 -48.77 -5.42 -15.46
C GLY A 202 -47.65 -5.86 -16.39
N THR A 203 -48.04 -6.37 -17.55
CA THR A 203 -47.17 -6.68 -18.69
C THR A 203 -46.57 -5.40 -19.26
N VAL A 204 -45.25 -5.22 -19.18
CA VAL A 204 -44.54 -4.19 -19.96
C VAL A 204 -43.29 -4.82 -20.57
N GLY A 205 -43.29 -4.92 -21.90
CA GLY A 205 -42.19 -5.41 -22.70
C GLY A 205 -41.04 -4.40 -22.77
N PHE A 206 -39.82 -4.88 -22.60
CA PHE A 206 -38.60 -4.11 -22.86
C PHE A 206 -38.12 -4.38 -24.28
N ALA A 207 -38.30 -3.39 -25.16
CA ALA A 207 -37.62 -3.32 -26.43
C ALA A 207 -36.21 -2.75 -26.23
N ARG A 208 -35.21 -3.50 -26.67
CA ARG A 208 -33.82 -3.08 -26.86
C ARG A 208 -33.73 -2.20 -28.09
N THR A 209 -33.21 -0.98 -27.97
CA THR A 209 -32.67 -0.24 -29.11
C THR A 209 -31.27 0.29 -28.82
N SER A 210 -30.40 -0.03 -29.76
CA SER A 210 -29.01 0.35 -29.91
C SER A 210 -28.89 1.63 -30.76
N ALA A 211 -28.07 2.58 -30.33
CA ALA A 211 -27.39 3.65 -31.09
C ALA A 211 -27.05 4.75 -30.06
N GLY A 212 -25.95 5.50 -30.07
CA GLY A 212 -24.87 5.76 -31.00
C GLY A 212 -24.23 7.07 -30.50
N GLN A 213 -22.89 7.13 -30.40
CA GLN A 213 -22.16 8.34 -30.00
C GLN A 213 -22.42 9.52 -30.96
N PRO A 214 -22.23 10.76 -30.49
CA PRO A 214 -21.11 11.54 -31.05
C PRO A 214 -20.31 12.34 -30.00
N PRO A 215 -19.07 12.76 -30.33
CA PRO A 215 -18.17 13.47 -29.43
C PRO A 215 -18.38 14.98 -29.55
N ASN A 216 -18.36 15.70 -28.43
CA ASN A 216 -18.10 17.15 -28.41
C ASN A 216 -17.56 17.56 -27.04
N THR A 217 -16.29 17.95 -27.00
CA THR A 217 -15.65 18.65 -25.88
C THR A 217 -15.06 19.96 -26.41
N PRO A 218 -15.38 21.13 -25.85
CA PRO A 218 -14.57 22.31 -26.01
C PRO A 218 -13.57 22.42 -24.85
N SER A 219 -12.31 22.58 -25.23
CA SER A 219 -11.17 22.93 -24.39
C SER A 219 -11.13 24.44 -24.15
N HIS A 220 -11.18 24.89 -22.89
CA HIS A 220 -10.69 26.21 -22.49
C HIS A 220 -10.32 26.18 -20.99
N ASP A 221 -9.01 26.25 -20.69
CA ASP A 221 -8.39 27.35 -19.93
C ASP A 221 -7.01 26.96 -19.37
N HIS A 222 -6.00 27.63 -19.90
CA HIS A 222 -4.61 27.66 -19.43
C HIS A 222 -4.20 29.11 -19.28
N HIS A 223 -4.52 29.73 -18.14
CA HIS A 223 -3.94 31.01 -17.71
C HIS A 223 -3.45 30.86 -16.25
N GLY A 224 -2.15 30.57 -16.11
CA GLY A 224 -1.49 30.43 -14.81
C GLY A 224 -0.05 29.92 -14.88
N ARG A 225 0.68 30.12 -15.99
CA ARG A 225 2.01 29.50 -16.23
C ARG A 225 3.19 30.46 -16.44
N PHE A 226 3.02 31.78 -16.33
CA PHE A 226 4.08 32.71 -16.75
C PHE A 226 5.07 33.18 -15.68
N LEU A 227 4.83 32.93 -14.37
CA LEU A 227 5.71 33.48 -13.32
C LEU A 227 6.90 32.60 -12.92
N ASN A 228 6.90 31.29 -13.21
CA ASN A 228 7.99 30.39 -12.78
C ASN A 228 9.15 30.22 -13.79
N HIS A 229 8.98 30.64 -15.05
CA HIS A 229 10.04 30.50 -16.07
C HIS A 229 11.11 31.60 -16.00
N ALA A 230 10.76 32.81 -15.56
CA ALA A 230 11.69 33.93 -15.51
C ALA A 230 12.82 33.73 -14.48
N HIS A 231 12.52 33.14 -13.31
CA HIS A 231 13.53 32.90 -12.27
C HIS A 231 14.54 31.79 -12.63
N LEU A 232 14.10 30.76 -13.38
CA LEU A 232 14.97 29.68 -13.84
C LEU A 232 15.86 30.10 -15.02
N ALA A 233 15.37 30.97 -15.90
CA ALA A 233 16.16 31.56 -16.97
C ALA A 233 17.31 32.44 -16.41
N ILE A 234 17.08 33.13 -15.28
CA ILE A 234 18.12 33.92 -14.59
C ILE A 234 19.21 33.01 -14.00
N LEU A 235 18.86 31.88 -13.38
CA LEU A 235 19.83 30.91 -12.87
C LEU A 235 20.64 30.23 -13.98
N PHE A 236 20.01 29.89 -15.11
CA PHE A 236 20.71 29.33 -16.27
C PHE A 236 21.61 30.35 -16.98
N SER A 237 21.18 31.61 -17.07
CA SER A 237 21.99 32.70 -17.61
C SER A 237 23.22 32.95 -16.72
N TYR A 238 23.06 32.98 -15.39
CA TYR A 238 24.18 33.08 -14.45
C TYR A 238 25.14 31.90 -14.51
N ALA A 239 24.64 30.66 -14.67
CA ALA A 239 25.49 29.47 -14.74
C ALA A 239 26.29 29.38 -16.06
N LEU A 240 25.72 29.85 -17.17
CA LEU A 240 26.42 29.93 -18.46
C LEU A 240 27.47 31.05 -18.47
N ASP A 241 27.20 32.19 -17.83
CA ASP A 241 28.17 33.30 -17.69
C ASP A 241 29.33 32.95 -16.73
N VAL A 242 29.09 32.13 -15.71
CA VAL A 242 30.17 31.63 -14.83
C VAL A 242 31.06 30.62 -15.56
N ARG A 243 30.53 29.87 -16.54
CA ARG A 243 31.32 28.94 -17.36
C ARG A 243 32.26 29.64 -18.35
N SER A 244 31.92 30.85 -18.81
CA SER A 244 32.79 31.67 -19.66
C SER A 244 33.87 32.42 -18.84
N ALA A 245 33.62 32.68 -17.55
CA ALA A 245 34.53 33.41 -16.67
C ALA A 245 35.56 32.54 -15.90
N ILE A 246 35.36 31.21 -15.80
CA ILE A 246 36.27 30.30 -15.08
C ILE A 246 37.11 29.45 -16.07
N ALA A 247 37.91 30.11 -16.88
CA ALA A 247 39.14 29.50 -17.41
C ALA A 247 40.24 29.76 -16.36
N ARG A 248 40.61 28.75 -15.56
CA ARG A 248 41.61 28.92 -14.50
C ARG A 248 43.01 29.15 -15.10
N PRO A 249 43.76 30.18 -14.67
CA PRO A 249 45.21 30.20 -14.78
C PRO A 249 45.85 29.17 -13.82
N SER A 250 47.00 28.62 -14.24
CA SER A 250 47.77 27.58 -13.55
C SER A 250 48.21 28.01 -12.13
N PRO A 251 48.16 27.12 -11.11
CA PRO A 251 48.49 27.46 -9.73
C PRO A 251 49.99 27.30 -9.47
N HIS A 252 50.83 28.13 -10.09
CA HIS A 252 52.21 28.34 -9.65
C HIS A 252 52.70 29.72 -10.10
N LYS A 253 52.39 30.75 -9.30
CA LYS A 253 53.16 31.99 -9.07
C LYS A 253 52.23 33.07 -8.54
N GLU A 254 52.00 33.04 -7.23
CA GLU A 254 51.51 34.21 -6.52
C GLU A 254 52.74 35.02 -6.07
N MET A 255 53.32 35.75 -7.02
CA MET A 255 54.30 36.79 -6.72
C MET A 255 54.07 37.93 -7.71
N ALA A 256 53.40 38.97 -7.22
CA ALA A 256 53.33 40.32 -7.78
C ALA A 256 53.19 40.42 -9.31
N SER A 257 52.11 39.86 -9.89
CA SER A 257 51.73 40.25 -11.25
C SER A 257 51.04 41.61 -11.21
N ARG A 258 51.81 42.70 -11.33
CA ARG A 258 51.32 43.86 -12.10
C ARG A 258 50.90 43.29 -13.43
N SER A 259 49.60 43.13 -13.66
CA SER A 259 49.06 42.72 -14.96
C SER A 259 49.44 43.81 -15.95
N THR A 260 50.59 43.66 -16.60
CA THR A 260 50.90 44.40 -17.81
C THR A 260 49.79 44.03 -18.77
N SER A 261 48.84 44.93 -18.98
CA SER A 261 47.77 44.71 -19.94
C SER A 261 48.44 44.44 -21.28
N THR A 262 48.42 43.17 -21.70
CA THR A 262 48.87 42.80 -23.04
C THR A 262 47.94 43.52 -24.00
N ALA A 263 48.42 44.65 -24.50
CA ALA A 263 47.77 45.46 -25.51
C ALA A 263 47.30 44.55 -26.65
N VAL A 264 45.98 44.38 -26.79
CA VAL A 264 45.41 43.57 -27.86
C VAL A 264 45.35 44.46 -29.09
N TRP A 265 46.24 44.20 -30.03
CA TRP A 265 46.27 44.89 -31.32
C TRP A 265 45.42 44.13 -32.32
N LEU A 266 44.36 44.77 -32.82
CA LEU A 266 43.62 44.24 -33.95
C LEU A 266 44.47 44.39 -35.21
N LYS A 267 44.72 43.26 -35.88
CA LYS A 267 45.34 43.24 -37.19
C LYS A 267 44.26 43.40 -38.26
N PRO A 268 44.53 44.15 -39.35
CA PRO A 268 43.57 44.32 -40.42
C PRO A 268 43.38 42.97 -41.14
N ARG A 269 42.23 42.80 -41.81
CA ARG A 269 41.95 41.57 -42.56
C ARG A 269 42.98 41.39 -43.69
N PRO A 270 43.33 40.15 -44.06
CA PRO A 270 44.14 39.91 -45.25
C PRO A 270 43.41 40.57 -46.43
N LEU A 271 44.10 41.40 -47.23
CA LEU A 271 43.59 42.23 -48.34
C LEU A 271 43.16 43.67 -48.01
N ALA A 272 43.30 44.15 -46.76
CA ALA A 272 43.19 45.59 -46.51
C ALA A 272 44.35 46.33 -47.20
N SER A 273 44.04 47.33 -48.03
CA SER A 273 45.01 48.09 -48.83
C SER A 273 45.96 48.97 -48.00
N CYS A 274 45.67 49.17 -46.71
CA CYS A 274 46.52 49.91 -45.79
C CYS A 274 46.83 49.07 -44.53
N PRO A 275 48.10 48.94 -44.12
CA PRO A 275 48.46 48.28 -42.87
C PRO A 275 48.15 49.23 -41.69
N SER A 276 47.01 49.04 -41.02
CA SER A 276 46.70 49.73 -39.76
C SER A 276 46.49 48.74 -38.62
N SER A 277 47.20 48.95 -37.51
CA SER A 277 46.99 48.20 -36.26
C SER A 277 46.20 49.08 -35.29
N PHE A 278 44.98 48.67 -34.93
CA PHE A 278 44.20 49.38 -33.93
C PHE A 278 44.42 48.78 -32.55
N LEU A 279 44.89 49.58 -31.60
CA LEU A 279 44.94 49.18 -30.20
C LEU A 279 43.50 49.09 -29.68
N LEU A 280 43.07 47.88 -29.31
CA LEU A 280 41.79 47.71 -28.64
C LEU A 280 41.97 48.12 -27.18
N LEU A 281 41.75 49.40 -26.89
CA LEU A 281 41.65 49.89 -25.52
C LEU A 281 40.36 49.32 -24.91
N PRO A 282 40.42 48.52 -23.84
CA PRO A 282 39.21 48.12 -23.13
C PRO A 282 38.57 49.38 -22.55
N LEU A 283 37.54 49.90 -23.22
CA LEU A 283 36.84 51.14 -22.83
C LEU A 283 36.03 50.96 -21.54
N LEU A 284 35.88 49.72 -21.06
CA LEU A 284 35.21 49.40 -19.81
C LEU A 284 36.25 49.03 -18.75
N PRO A 285 36.14 49.55 -17.52
CA PRO A 285 36.99 49.12 -16.41
C PRO A 285 36.86 47.61 -16.26
N SER A 286 37.97 46.93 -15.96
CA SER A 286 37.96 45.50 -15.66
C SER A 286 36.92 45.25 -14.57
N LYS A 287 35.84 44.54 -14.89
CA LYS A 287 34.84 44.14 -13.89
C LYS A 287 35.59 43.42 -12.78
N SER A 288 35.41 43.86 -11.54
CA SER A 288 35.93 43.13 -10.39
C SER A 288 35.42 41.70 -10.45
N ALA A 289 36.28 40.73 -10.13
CA ALA A 289 35.85 39.34 -10.05
C ALA A 289 34.65 39.28 -9.09
N PRO A 290 33.53 38.64 -9.49
CA PRO A 290 32.36 38.55 -8.63
C PRO A 290 32.77 37.86 -7.33
N LYS A 291 32.39 38.45 -6.19
CA LYS A 291 32.65 37.85 -4.88
C LYS A 291 31.92 36.51 -4.83
N PRO A 292 32.59 35.39 -4.47
CA PRO A 292 31.92 34.10 -4.38
C PRO A 292 30.85 34.16 -3.29
N LEU A 293 29.67 33.59 -3.58
CA LEU A 293 28.62 33.46 -2.57
C LEU A 293 29.06 32.46 -1.50
N PRO A 294 28.72 32.69 -0.22
CA PRO A 294 28.97 31.72 0.85
C PRO A 294 28.30 30.37 0.57
N SER A 295 28.88 29.28 1.09
CA SER A 295 28.36 27.91 0.95
C SER A 295 26.92 27.77 1.41
N ASP A 296 26.53 28.49 2.47
CA ASP A 296 25.20 28.40 3.06
C ASP A 296 24.14 29.00 2.13
N VAL A 297 24.49 30.08 1.43
CA VAL A 297 23.62 30.69 0.41
C VAL A 297 23.46 29.72 -0.76
N TRP A 298 24.55 29.09 -1.21
CA TRP A 298 24.47 28.05 -2.24
C TRP A 298 23.63 26.85 -1.80
N SER A 299 23.76 26.42 -0.54
CA SER A 299 22.97 25.31 0.02
C SER A 299 21.47 25.61 -0.08
N ASN A 300 21.05 26.81 0.35
CA ASN A 300 19.65 27.23 0.29
C ASN A 300 19.12 27.31 -1.16
N ILE A 301 19.93 27.86 -2.08
CA ILE A 301 19.56 27.95 -3.50
C ILE A 301 19.41 26.54 -4.11
N LEU A 302 20.36 25.65 -3.83
CA LEU A 302 20.38 24.29 -4.36
C LEU A 302 19.27 23.44 -3.75
N GLU A 303 18.96 23.60 -2.46
CA GLU A 303 17.85 22.92 -1.80
C GLU A 303 16.51 23.29 -2.48
N PHE A 304 16.29 24.58 -2.72
CA PHE A 304 15.11 25.05 -3.47
C PHE A 304 15.07 24.50 -4.89
N ALA A 305 16.21 24.46 -5.59
CA ALA A 305 16.31 23.90 -6.93
C ALA A 305 15.99 22.39 -6.94
N PHE A 306 16.57 21.61 -6.02
CA PHE A 306 16.31 20.17 -5.91
C PHE A 306 14.84 19.88 -5.57
N ALA A 307 14.23 20.67 -4.68
CA ALA A 307 12.80 20.57 -4.37
C ALA A 307 11.92 20.82 -5.61
N SER A 308 12.31 21.79 -6.44
CA SER A 308 11.64 22.13 -7.71
C SER A 308 11.78 21.06 -8.81
N TYR A 309 12.68 20.08 -8.62
CA TYR A 309 12.84 18.90 -9.49
C TYR A 309 12.38 17.60 -8.82
N GLY A 310 11.62 17.70 -7.73
CA GLY A 310 11.03 16.56 -7.05
C GLY A 310 9.94 15.84 -7.86
N PRO A 311 9.51 14.64 -7.42
CA PRO A 311 8.50 13.82 -8.11
C PRO A 311 7.11 14.46 -8.20
N LYS A 312 6.84 15.51 -7.41
CA LYS A 312 5.58 16.25 -7.43
C LYS A 312 5.54 17.38 -8.47
N THR A 313 6.61 17.58 -9.23
CA THR A 313 6.71 18.70 -10.16
C THR A 313 6.12 18.36 -11.52
N SER A 314 5.72 19.38 -12.28
CA SER A 314 5.13 19.21 -13.62
C SER A 314 6.12 18.75 -14.69
N PHE A 315 7.41 18.63 -14.36
CA PHE A 315 8.44 18.21 -15.30
C PHE A 315 8.33 16.72 -15.60
N ALA A 316 8.68 16.33 -16.83
CA ALA A 316 8.87 14.93 -17.16
C ALA A 316 9.97 14.34 -16.25
N LYS A 317 9.72 13.15 -15.68
CA LYS A 317 10.61 12.51 -14.70
C LYS A 317 12.06 12.37 -15.19
N ALA A 318 12.24 12.13 -16.49
CA ALA A 318 13.56 12.02 -17.11
C ALA A 318 14.33 13.35 -17.13
N ASP A 319 13.65 14.46 -17.42
CA ASP A 319 14.26 15.79 -17.44
C ASP A 319 14.64 16.24 -16.04
N ALA A 320 13.77 16.01 -15.05
CA ALA A 320 14.07 16.32 -13.65
C ALA A 320 15.34 15.61 -13.17
N ALA A 321 15.49 14.31 -13.47
CA ALA A 321 16.69 13.56 -13.10
C ALA A 321 17.96 14.09 -13.80
N ARG A 322 17.87 14.43 -15.09
CA ARG A 322 18.97 15.02 -15.86
C ARG A 322 19.39 16.37 -15.29
N LEU A 323 18.44 17.24 -14.94
CA LEU A 323 18.70 18.55 -14.35
C LEU A 323 19.35 18.43 -12.97
N ARG A 324 18.84 17.54 -12.12
CA ARG A 324 19.45 17.25 -10.80
C ARG A 324 20.90 16.77 -10.93
N LEU A 325 21.19 15.90 -11.90
CA LEU A 325 22.55 15.45 -12.16
C LEU A 325 23.42 16.58 -12.76
N GLY A 326 22.85 17.41 -13.62
CA GLY A 326 23.54 18.57 -14.20
C GLY A 326 24.05 19.55 -13.15
N LEU A 327 23.29 19.76 -12.06
CA LEU A 327 23.73 20.61 -10.94
C LEU A 327 25.01 20.10 -10.28
N LEU A 328 25.22 18.78 -10.23
CA LEU A 328 26.45 18.19 -9.70
C LEU A 328 27.67 18.41 -10.62
N LEU A 329 27.45 18.74 -11.89
CA LEU A 329 28.50 18.85 -12.92
C LEU A 329 28.89 20.31 -13.23
N VAL A 330 28.30 21.30 -12.54
CA VAL A 330 28.55 22.73 -12.82
C VAL A 330 29.98 23.12 -12.43
N SER A 331 30.37 22.89 -11.18
CA SER A 331 31.70 23.20 -10.66
C SER A 331 32.06 22.31 -9.47
N LYS A 332 33.34 22.25 -9.08
CA LYS A 332 33.80 21.47 -7.91
C LYS A 332 33.19 21.99 -6.59
N ASP A 333 33.07 23.30 -6.44
CA ASP A 333 32.56 23.92 -5.22
C ASP A 333 31.05 23.70 -5.10
N ILE A 334 30.32 23.84 -6.21
CA ILE A 334 28.89 23.50 -6.27
C ILE A 334 28.70 22.01 -6.01
N HIS A 335 29.52 21.14 -6.59
CA HIS A 335 29.44 19.70 -6.35
C HIS A 335 29.58 19.36 -4.85
N ALA A 336 30.50 20.01 -4.13
CA ALA A 336 30.69 19.77 -2.69
C ALA A 336 29.45 20.12 -1.85
N VAL A 337 28.72 21.18 -2.21
CA VAL A 337 27.49 21.60 -1.52
C VAL A 337 26.26 20.82 -2.01
N ALA A 338 26.19 20.55 -3.31
CA ALA A 338 25.04 19.92 -3.97
C ALA A 338 24.97 18.41 -3.69
N LEU A 339 26.09 17.73 -3.50
CA LEU A 339 26.11 16.27 -3.37
C LEU A 339 25.36 15.77 -2.12
N PRO A 340 25.53 16.34 -0.91
CA PRO A 340 24.70 16.00 0.24
C PRO A 340 23.21 16.23 -0.01
N LEU A 341 22.85 17.39 -0.59
CA LEU A 341 21.46 17.74 -0.91
C LEU A 341 20.84 16.79 -1.96
N PHE A 342 21.66 16.31 -2.90
CA PHE A 342 21.23 15.35 -3.91
C PHE A 342 20.79 14.02 -3.29
N TYR A 343 21.53 13.52 -2.29
CA TYR A 343 21.25 12.26 -1.59
C TYR A 343 20.26 12.41 -0.41
N ALA A 344 20.07 13.63 0.10
CA ALA A 344 19.19 13.92 1.24
C ALA A 344 17.79 13.33 1.10
N HIS A 345 17.21 13.40 -0.11
CA HIS A 345 15.90 12.85 -0.42
C HIS A 345 15.99 11.85 -1.56
N THR A 346 16.13 10.58 -1.19
CA THR A 346 16.28 9.47 -2.13
C THR A 346 14.91 8.84 -2.41
N TYR A 347 14.53 8.83 -3.68
CA TYR A 347 13.29 8.23 -4.16
C TYR A 347 13.57 6.95 -4.95
N VAL A 348 13.00 5.84 -4.51
CA VAL A 348 13.24 4.49 -5.02
C VAL A 348 11.95 3.95 -5.62
N SER A 349 11.87 3.96 -6.94
CA SER A 349 10.67 3.48 -7.66
C SER A 349 10.71 2.00 -8.06
N SER A 350 11.83 1.31 -7.84
CA SER A 350 11.94 -0.12 -8.15
C SER A 350 12.96 -0.80 -7.24
N LEU A 351 12.78 -2.11 -7.05
CA LEU A 351 13.71 -2.93 -6.28
C LEU A 351 15.14 -2.89 -6.83
N SER A 352 15.30 -2.93 -8.15
CA SER A 352 16.62 -2.83 -8.80
C SER A 352 17.34 -1.50 -8.55
N VAL A 353 16.60 -0.40 -8.31
CA VAL A 353 17.19 0.88 -7.90
C VAL A 353 17.65 0.80 -6.44
N LEU A 354 16.87 0.18 -5.56
CA LEU A 354 17.23 -0.02 -4.16
C LEU A 354 18.49 -0.86 -4.01
N GLU A 355 18.59 -1.98 -4.74
CA GLU A 355 19.75 -2.87 -4.71
C GLU A 355 21.01 -2.15 -5.21
N ARG A 356 20.91 -1.40 -6.31
CA ARG A 356 22.02 -0.58 -6.82
C ARG A 356 22.43 0.52 -5.86
N LEU A 357 21.47 1.17 -5.21
CA LEU A 357 21.73 2.16 -4.17
C LEU A 357 22.50 1.50 -3.02
N THR A 358 21.98 0.37 -2.51
CA THR A 358 22.58 -0.39 -1.41
C THR A 358 24.01 -0.81 -1.74
N ALA A 359 24.24 -1.38 -2.94
CA ALA A 359 25.56 -1.77 -3.39
C ALA A 359 26.53 -0.58 -3.51
N ARG A 360 26.05 0.58 -3.99
CA ARG A 360 26.85 1.82 -4.07
C ARG A 360 27.19 2.37 -2.69
N LEU A 361 26.24 2.39 -1.77
CA LEU A 361 26.46 2.83 -0.40
C LEU A 361 27.49 1.94 0.30
N HIS A 362 27.36 0.62 0.13
CA HIS A 362 28.31 -0.33 0.69
C HIS A 362 29.71 -0.17 0.09
N ALA A 363 29.82 -0.02 -1.24
CA ALA A 363 31.12 0.22 -1.88
C ALA A 363 31.76 1.54 -1.42
N ALA A 364 30.96 2.59 -1.24
CA ALA A 364 31.44 3.87 -0.72
C ALA A 364 31.86 3.78 0.76
N ASP A 365 31.12 3.01 1.57
CA ASP A 365 31.45 2.75 2.97
C ASP A 365 32.74 1.92 3.10
N GLN A 366 32.96 0.91 2.25
CA GLN A 366 34.21 0.15 2.21
C GLN A 366 35.42 0.98 1.77
N GLN A 367 35.22 1.98 0.91
CA GLN A 367 36.27 2.91 0.50
C GLN A 367 36.57 3.97 1.56
N TRP A 368 35.77 4.04 2.62
CA TRP A 368 35.96 4.99 3.71
C TRP A 368 37.11 4.53 4.61
N ASP A 369 38.31 5.01 4.30
CA ASP A 369 39.50 4.80 5.13
C ASP A 369 39.50 5.79 6.31
N SER A 370 39.74 5.26 7.51
CA SER A 370 39.93 5.97 8.79
C SER A 370 40.90 7.15 8.75
N ILE A 371 41.77 7.23 7.73
CA ILE A 371 42.75 8.30 7.51
C ILE A 371 42.15 9.46 6.68
N ARG A 372 41.15 9.21 5.82
CA ARG A 372 40.48 10.22 4.99
C ARG A 372 39.23 10.77 5.68
N ARG A 373 39.39 11.18 6.95
CA ARG A 373 38.37 11.73 7.86
C ARG A 373 37.76 13.05 7.37
N ILE A 374 37.10 13.07 6.22
CA ILE A 374 36.04 14.05 6.00
C ILE A 374 34.82 13.44 6.69
N PRO A 375 34.34 13.96 7.84
CA PRO A 375 33.33 13.31 8.69
C PRO A 375 31.94 13.10 8.05
N TYR A 376 31.83 13.32 6.75
CA TYR A 376 30.59 13.31 5.97
C TYR A 376 30.79 12.69 4.58
N SER A 377 31.88 11.99 4.29
CA SER A 377 32.18 11.55 2.91
C SER A 377 31.44 10.31 2.42
N ALA A 378 30.70 9.60 3.29
CA ALA A 378 29.91 8.43 2.89
C ALA A 378 28.48 8.87 2.49
N PRO A 379 28.03 8.63 1.25
CA PRO A 379 26.73 9.08 0.76
C PRO A 379 25.54 8.60 1.60
N GLY A 380 25.68 7.48 2.31
CA GLY A 380 24.64 6.95 3.20
C GLY A 380 24.32 7.86 4.38
N ARG A 381 25.31 8.60 4.91
CA ARG A 381 25.10 9.57 5.99
C ARG A 381 24.31 10.79 5.55
N TRP A 382 24.28 11.11 4.26
CA TRP A 382 23.49 12.22 3.75
C TRP A 382 22.01 11.87 3.58
N ILE A 383 21.65 10.58 3.51
CA ILE A 383 20.27 10.16 3.29
C ILE A 383 19.44 10.45 4.55
N GLN A 384 18.56 11.44 4.43
CA GLN A 384 17.61 11.82 5.49
C GLN A 384 16.22 11.25 5.22
N THR A 385 15.82 11.16 3.94
CA THR A 385 14.55 10.58 3.51
C THR A 385 14.80 9.44 2.53
N LEU A 386 14.26 8.27 2.85
CA LEU A 386 14.15 7.13 1.95
C LEU A 386 12.67 6.92 1.60
N ASP A 387 12.29 7.32 0.38
CA ASP A 387 10.93 7.21 -0.13
C ASP A 387 10.82 6.05 -1.12
N MET A 388 10.03 5.04 -0.74
CA MET A 388 9.74 3.82 -1.49
C MET A 388 8.25 3.71 -1.83
N THR A 389 7.50 4.81 -1.83
CA THR A 389 6.05 4.83 -2.09
C THR A 389 5.65 4.24 -3.44
N ALA A 390 6.51 4.38 -4.46
CA ALA A 390 6.27 3.81 -5.79
C ALA A 390 6.87 2.42 -6.00
N LEU A 391 7.58 1.88 -5.00
CA LEU A 391 8.10 0.53 -5.08
C LEU A 391 6.92 -0.46 -5.03
N ARG A 392 6.95 -1.44 -5.93
CA ARG A 392 5.99 -2.54 -5.98
C ARG A 392 6.74 -3.86 -5.83
N CYS A 393 6.14 -4.79 -5.11
CA CYS A 393 6.60 -6.16 -4.98
C CYS A 393 5.50 -7.07 -5.53
N ASP A 394 5.65 -7.50 -6.78
CA ASP A 394 4.63 -8.29 -7.47
C ASP A 394 4.78 -9.79 -7.15
N SER A 395 5.94 -10.19 -6.61
CA SER A 395 6.26 -11.57 -6.27
C SER A 395 6.77 -11.70 -4.82
N PRO A 396 6.64 -12.88 -4.20
CA PRO A 396 7.25 -13.15 -2.89
C PRO A 396 8.78 -13.11 -2.94
N GLU A 397 9.39 -13.39 -4.09
CA GLU A 397 10.83 -13.25 -4.29
C GLU A 397 11.28 -11.79 -4.20
N ASP A 398 10.50 -10.86 -4.77
CA ASP A 398 10.77 -9.42 -4.65
C ASP A 398 10.69 -8.96 -3.19
N ALA A 399 9.77 -9.52 -2.41
CA ALA A 399 9.66 -9.22 -0.97
C ALA A 399 10.91 -9.70 -0.20
N LEU A 400 11.45 -10.88 -0.53
CA LEU A 400 12.71 -11.38 0.07
C LEU A 400 13.91 -10.53 -0.33
N ARG A 401 14.01 -10.15 -1.61
CA ARG A 401 15.08 -9.27 -2.10
C ARG A 401 14.99 -7.88 -1.47
N LEU A 402 13.79 -7.35 -1.33
CA LEU A 402 13.54 -6.10 -0.61
C LEU A 402 14.01 -6.21 0.84
N ASP A 403 13.64 -7.28 1.54
CA ASP A 403 14.08 -7.52 2.92
C ASP A 403 15.61 -7.54 3.05
N ILE A 404 16.30 -8.26 2.15
CA ILE A 404 17.76 -8.30 2.10
C ILE A 404 18.35 -6.90 1.90
N ALA A 405 17.82 -6.15 0.93
CA ALA A 405 18.30 -4.80 0.64
C ALA A 405 18.04 -3.83 1.80
N LEU A 406 16.88 -3.91 2.45
CA LEU A 406 16.53 -3.07 3.62
C LEU A 406 17.39 -3.39 4.84
N HIS A 407 17.64 -4.66 5.09
CA HIS A 407 18.56 -5.08 6.15
C HIS A 407 19.97 -4.51 5.90
N GLN A 408 20.49 -4.65 4.68
CA GLN A 408 21.82 -4.14 4.31
C GLN A 408 21.91 -2.61 4.36
N ILE A 409 20.90 -1.90 3.87
CA ILE A 409 20.94 -0.43 3.81
C ILE A 409 20.77 0.19 5.19
N SER A 410 20.06 -0.46 6.12
CA SER A 410 19.72 0.11 7.43
C SER A 410 20.94 0.61 8.21
N SER A 411 22.03 -0.16 8.29
CA SER A 411 23.26 0.24 8.98
C SER A 411 24.04 1.36 8.27
N LEU A 412 23.81 1.55 6.97
CA LEU A 412 24.51 2.52 6.13
C LEU A 412 23.87 3.91 6.15
N VAL A 413 22.68 4.06 6.72
CA VAL A 413 21.90 5.32 6.72
C VAL A 413 21.61 5.83 8.14
N PRO A 414 22.60 6.11 8.99
CA PRO A 414 22.38 6.42 10.41
C PRO A 414 21.60 7.72 10.68
N LEU A 415 21.58 8.64 9.71
CA LEU A 415 20.89 9.94 9.81
C LEU A 415 19.52 9.96 9.14
N MET A 416 18.99 8.81 8.70
CA MET A 416 17.64 8.73 8.13
C MET A 416 16.60 9.13 9.17
N ALA A 417 15.87 10.20 8.85
CA ALA A 417 14.80 10.80 9.64
C ALA A 417 13.41 10.43 9.12
N ASN A 418 13.27 10.15 7.83
CA ASN A 418 11.98 9.82 7.22
C ASN A 418 12.08 8.53 6.40
N LEU A 419 11.25 7.56 6.74
CA LEU A 419 11.07 6.33 5.97
C LEU A 419 9.62 6.27 5.49
N VAL A 420 9.45 6.32 4.16
CA VAL A 420 8.13 6.27 3.53
C VAL A 420 8.05 5.04 2.65
N MET A 421 7.05 4.19 2.88
CA MET A 421 6.87 2.94 2.16
C MET A 421 5.55 2.90 1.40
N SER A 422 5.44 1.96 0.46
CA SER A 422 4.15 1.65 -0.15
C SER A 422 3.31 0.82 0.83
N PRO A 423 2.03 1.16 1.05
CA PRO A 423 1.15 0.43 1.97
C PRO A 423 0.83 -1.01 1.51
N GLN A 424 1.31 -1.41 0.34
CA GLN A 424 1.20 -2.77 -0.20
C GLN A 424 2.39 -3.66 0.18
N ILE A 425 3.43 -3.07 0.76
CA ILE A 425 4.67 -3.76 1.10
C ILE A 425 4.65 -4.09 2.59
N MET A 426 4.78 -5.38 2.88
CA MET A 426 4.95 -5.87 4.24
C MET A 426 6.43 -6.01 4.56
N LEU A 427 6.87 -5.41 5.66
CA LEU A 427 8.22 -5.61 6.17
C LEU A 427 8.33 -6.91 6.94
N SER A 428 9.44 -7.62 6.75
CA SER A 428 9.74 -8.79 7.57
C SER A 428 10.22 -8.37 8.96
N ARG A 429 10.15 -9.32 9.91
CA ARG A 429 10.72 -9.16 11.26
C ARG A 429 12.21 -8.76 11.21
N ARG A 430 12.96 -9.28 10.24
CA ARG A 430 14.40 -9.01 10.07
C ARG A 430 14.64 -7.56 9.69
N ALA A 431 13.96 -7.05 8.65
CA ALA A 431 14.08 -5.64 8.27
C ALA A 431 13.70 -4.70 9.42
N LEU A 432 12.60 -4.98 10.12
CA LEU A 432 12.16 -4.19 11.28
C LEU A 432 13.21 -4.16 12.40
N SER A 433 13.74 -5.32 12.78
CA SER A 433 14.78 -5.42 13.80
C SER A 433 16.05 -4.67 13.37
N SER A 434 16.43 -4.78 12.10
CA SER A 434 17.57 -4.05 11.53
C SER A 434 17.42 -2.53 11.64
N PHE A 435 16.21 -1.99 11.44
CA PHE A 435 15.95 -0.57 11.65
C PHE A 435 15.91 -0.17 13.13
N ALA A 436 15.51 -1.08 14.02
CA ALA A 436 15.49 -0.85 15.46
C ALA A 436 16.92 -0.80 16.03
N GLU A 437 17.79 -1.68 15.54
CA GLU A 437 19.20 -1.81 15.96
C GLU A 437 20.14 -0.80 15.28
N ARG A 438 19.65 -0.09 14.26
CA ARG A 438 20.42 0.92 13.51
C ARG A 438 20.96 2.02 14.43
N GLU A 439 22.22 2.41 14.22
CA GLU A 439 22.78 3.61 14.84
C GLU A 439 21.97 4.84 14.41
N GLY A 440 21.39 5.56 15.37
CA GLY A 440 20.51 6.68 15.06
C GLY A 440 19.07 6.27 14.72
N ALA A 441 18.61 5.08 15.11
CA ALA A 441 17.17 4.73 15.10
C ALA A 441 16.30 5.80 15.79
N SER A 442 16.84 6.44 16.84
CA SER A 442 16.21 7.56 17.55
C SER A 442 16.08 8.85 16.73
N ASN A 443 16.82 8.99 15.61
CA ASN A 443 16.69 10.13 14.69
C ASN A 443 15.47 10.02 13.77
N LEU A 444 14.81 8.86 13.73
CA LEU A 444 13.63 8.66 12.91
C LEU A 444 12.47 9.51 13.45
N ARG A 445 11.98 10.43 12.61
CA ARG A 445 10.89 11.37 12.90
C ARG A 445 9.60 10.99 12.20
N SER A 446 9.68 10.41 11.01
CA SER A 446 8.50 10.00 10.24
C SER A 446 8.65 8.56 9.76
N LEU A 447 7.61 7.78 10.04
CA LEU A 447 7.48 6.40 9.59
C LEU A 447 6.10 6.22 8.97
N SER A 448 6.06 6.07 7.65
CA SER A 448 4.81 6.10 6.89
C SER A 448 4.67 4.96 5.90
N GLY A 449 3.42 4.53 5.67
CA GLY A 449 3.09 3.53 4.67
C GLY A 449 3.47 2.10 5.02
N LEU A 450 3.61 1.78 6.30
CA LEU A 450 4.01 0.44 6.73
C LEU A 450 2.81 -0.49 6.87
N GLN A 451 2.84 -1.63 6.18
CA GLN A 451 1.85 -2.67 6.32
C GLN A 451 2.26 -3.71 7.37
N LEU A 452 1.36 -3.99 8.31
CA LEU A 452 1.55 -4.90 9.44
C LEU A 452 0.51 -6.02 9.42
N TRP A 453 0.92 -7.21 9.87
CA TRP A 453 -0.01 -8.29 10.15
C TRP A 453 -0.71 -8.02 11.47
N THR A 454 -2.04 -7.91 11.43
CA THR A 454 -2.87 -7.83 12.63
C THR A 454 -3.15 -9.26 13.08
N SER A 455 -2.24 -9.83 13.88
CA SER A 455 -2.53 -11.08 14.59
C SER A 455 -2.63 -10.82 16.09
N GLY A 456 -3.72 -11.22 16.71
CA GLY A 456 -3.93 -11.04 18.16
C GLY A 456 -2.96 -11.83 19.06
N GLN A 457 -2.19 -12.79 18.51
CA GLN A 457 -1.49 -13.81 19.31
C GLN A 457 0.03 -13.61 19.46
N SER A 458 0.67 -12.67 18.76
CA SER A 458 2.13 -12.51 18.88
C SER A 458 2.49 -11.68 20.12
N THR A 459 3.13 -12.31 21.11
CA THR A 459 3.67 -11.64 22.31
C THR A 459 4.91 -10.79 22.01
N GLU A 460 5.67 -11.15 20.97
CA GLU A 460 6.83 -10.40 20.49
C GLU A 460 6.52 -9.77 19.14
N ASP A 461 6.60 -8.45 19.07
CA ASP A 461 6.37 -7.68 17.86
C ASP A 461 7.60 -6.81 17.58
N ALA A 462 8.37 -7.17 16.55
CA ALA A 462 9.56 -6.41 16.15
C ALA A 462 9.22 -4.97 15.74
N PHE A 463 7.98 -4.70 15.34
CA PHE A 463 7.54 -3.33 15.10
C PHE A 463 7.44 -2.53 16.39
N VAL A 464 6.95 -3.15 17.48
CA VAL A 464 6.92 -2.52 18.80
C VAL A 464 8.34 -2.21 19.28
N ASP A 465 9.31 -3.10 19.02
CA ASP A 465 10.72 -2.84 19.33
C ASP A 465 11.32 -1.71 18.49
N LEU A 466 10.98 -1.61 17.20
CA LEU A 466 11.32 -0.46 16.37
C LEU A 466 10.77 0.84 16.97
N LEU A 467 9.49 0.89 17.35
CA LEU A 467 8.90 2.08 17.97
C LEU A 467 9.58 2.45 19.29
N ARG A 468 10.04 1.47 20.09
CA ARG A 468 10.81 1.74 21.31
C ARG A 468 12.17 2.40 21.02
N ALA A 469 12.80 2.07 19.89
CA ALA A 469 14.06 2.67 19.47
C ALA A 469 13.88 4.10 18.92
N CYS A 470 12.72 4.40 18.33
CA CYS A 470 12.42 5.68 17.68
C CYS A 470 11.85 6.75 18.64
N THR A 471 12.65 7.18 19.63
CA THR A 471 12.19 8.12 20.67
C THR A 471 11.84 9.54 20.17
N ARG A 472 12.29 9.94 18.97
CA ARG A 472 11.97 11.23 18.34
C ARG A 472 10.91 11.14 17.25
N LEU A 473 10.13 10.06 17.22
CA LEU A 473 9.08 9.88 16.22
C LEU A 473 8.00 10.96 16.39
N GLU A 474 7.78 11.74 15.32
CA GLU A 474 6.78 12.81 15.23
C GLU A 474 5.53 12.32 14.48
N GLU A 475 5.70 11.46 13.47
CA GLU A 475 4.64 11.01 12.58
C GLU A 475 4.70 9.48 12.36
N LEU A 476 3.57 8.81 12.60
CA LEU A 476 3.42 7.37 12.40
C LEU A 476 2.19 7.08 11.54
N GLU A 477 2.37 6.36 10.44
CA GLU A 477 1.29 5.87 9.59
C GLU A 477 1.46 4.38 9.31
N ILE A 478 0.48 3.59 9.79
CA ILE A 478 0.45 2.13 9.76
C ILE A 478 -0.84 1.60 9.13
N PHE A 479 -0.71 0.51 8.39
CA PHE A 479 -1.80 -0.19 7.71
C PHE A 479 -1.85 -1.63 8.21
N GLY A 480 -3.01 -2.06 8.71
CA GLY A 480 -3.26 -3.44 9.10
C GLY A 480 -3.79 -4.27 7.95
N SER A 481 -3.76 -5.59 8.14
CA SER A 481 -4.40 -6.56 7.25
C SER A 481 -5.94 -6.57 7.32
N GLY A 482 -6.55 -5.85 8.27
CA GLY A 482 -8.00 -5.83 8.49
C GLY A 482 -8.44 -6.82 9.57
N VAL A 483 -9.73 -7.17 9.54
CA VAL A 483 -10.32 -8.15 10.45
C VAL A 483 -10.27 -9.52 9.77
N ASP A 484 -9.58 -10.50 10.36
CA ASP A 484 -9.78 -11.89 10.01
C ASP A 484 -10.97 -12.44 10.79
N SER A 485 -11.99 -12.93 10.08
CA SER A 485 -13.19 -13.53 10.69
C SER A 485 -12.85 -14.69 11.64
N ALA A 486 -11.74 -15.40 11.40
CA ALA A 486 -11.29 -16.48 12.28
C ALA A 486 -10.79 -15.95 13.64
N GLU A 487 -10.17 -14.76 13.67
CA GLU A 487 -9.63 -14.18 14.91
C GLU A 487 -10.73 -13.59 15.80
N LEU A 488 -11.85 -13.13 15.22
CA LEU A 488 -12.99 -12.58 15.97
C LEU A 488 -13.57 -13.55 17.00
N LEU A 489 -13.49 -14.86 16.75
CA LEU A 489 -14.07 -15.89 17.61
C LEU A 489 -13.21 -16.22 18.84
N VAL A 490 -11.93 -15.86 18.84
CA VAL A 490 -10.96 -16.32 19.86
C VAL A 490 -10.72 -15.29 20.97
N ALA A 491 -11.08 -14.02 20.76
CA ALA A 491 -10.49 -12.91 21.49
C ALA A 491 -11.24 -12.41 22.76
N GLN A 492 -12.12 -13.20 23.39
CA GLN A 492 -13.11 -12.59 24.30
C GLN A 492 -12.71 -12.35 25.77
N ASP A 493 -11.86 -13.14 26.44
CA ASP A 493 -11.81 -13.06 27.92
C ASP A 493 -10.54 -12.49 28.59
N ASP A 494 -9.34 -12.55 28.00
CA ASP A 494 -8.09 -12.15 28.69
C ASP A 494 -7.31 -10.97 28.05
N ALA A 495 -7.87 -10.32 27.03
CA ALA A 495 -7.10 -9.43 26.15
C ALA A 495 -6.64 -8.11 26.79
N PHE A 496 -7.14 -7.74 27.98
CA PHE A 496 -6.97 -6.38 28.51
C PHE A 496 -5.95 -6.24 29.63
N ALA A 497 -5.63 -7.29 30.39
CA ALA A 497 -4.58 -7.21 31.40
C ALA A 497 -3.23 -7.02 30.69
N PRO A 498 -2.46 -5.95 30.97
CA PRO A 498 -1.15 -5.77 30.35
C PRO A 498 -0.29 -6.99 30.65
N PRO A 499 0.44 -7.54 29.66
CA PRO A 499 1.32 -8.66 29.92
C PRO A 499 2.34 -8.28 31.02
N PRO A 500 2.78 -9.23 31.87
CA PRO A 500 3.61 -8.96 33.04
C PRO A 500 4.96 -8.27 32.72
N HIS A 501 5.37 -8.27 31.44
CA HIS A 501 6.58 -7.61 30.95
C HIS A 501 6.28 -6.47 29.97
N PHE A 502 5.10 -5.85 30.08
CA PHE A 502 4.75 -4.72 29.24
C PHE A 502 5.69 -3.54 29.50
N ARG A 503 6.50 -3.18 28.51
CA ARG A 503 7.31 -1.96 28.50
C ARG A 503 6.60 -0.89 27.67
N PRO A 504 6.11 0.21 28.28
CA PRO A 504 5.50 1.33 27.56
C PRO A 504 6.46 1.92 26.52
N LEU A 505 5.88 2.41 25.43
CA LEU A 505 6.55 3.20 24.40
C LEU A 505 6.87 4.59 24.93
N HIS A 506 8.07 5.09 24.66
CA HIS A 506 8.46 6.46 24.99
C HIS A 506 8.47 7.31 23.72
N LEU A 507 7.29 7.86 23.37
CA LEU A 507 7.06 8.65 22.15
C LEU A 507 6.58 10.07 22.48
N PRO A 508 7.39 10.89 23.18
CA PRO A 508 6.96 12.19 23.67
C PRO A 508 6.70 13.22 22.55
N PHE A 509 7.20 12.99 21.34
CA PHE A 509 7.06 13.90 20.20
C PHE A 509 6.00 13.46 19.17
N LEU A 510 5.33 12.32 19.38
CA LEU A 510 4.39 11.78 18.41
C LEU A 510 3.15 12.68 18.32
N ARG A 511 3.10 13.50 17.27
CA ARG A 511 2.03 14.47 17.03
C ARG A 511 0.93 13.96 16.11
N ARG A 512 1.29 13.05 15.20
CA ARG A 512 0.39 12.51 14.18
C ARG A 512 0.45 10.99 14.18
N LEU A 513 -0.70 10.36 14.41
CA LEU A 513 -0.89 8.92 14.30
C LEU A 513 -1.98 8.63 13.26
N ALA A 514 -1.67 7.79 12.29
CA ALA A 514 -2.63 7.22 11.36
C ALA A 514 -2.56 5.69 11.44
N ALA A 515 -3.65 5.03 11.82
CA ALA A 515 -3.75 3.57 11.82
C ALA A 515 -4.99 3.11 11.06
N PHE A 516 -4.77 2.43 9.94
CA PHE A 516 -5.82 1.98 9.03
C PHE A 516 -6.00 0.49 9.11
N SER A 517 -7.25 0.00 9.08
CA SER A 517 -7.55 -1.43 9.06
C SER A 517 -6.90 -2.25 10.20
N MET A 518 -6.74 -1.63 11.39
CA MET A 518 -6.12 -2.24 12.57
C MET A 518 -7.10 -2.29 13.75
N PRO A 519 -8.09 -3.19 13.74
CA PRO A 519 -9.03 -3.32 14.86
C PRO A 519 -8.30 -3.74 16.14
N THR A 520 -7.36 -4.67 16.01
CA THR A 520 -6.53 -5.25 17.05
C THR A 520 -5.11 -5.39 16.52
N SER A 521 -4.12 -5.00 17.31
CA SER A 521 -2.71 -5.32 17.04
C SER A 521 -1.86 -5.12 18.29
N PRO A 522 -0.72 -5.81 18.43
CA PRO A 522 0.22 -5.57 19.50
C PRO A 522 0.71 -4.11 19.51
N VAL A 523 0.90 -3.52 18.33
CA VAL A 523 1.28 -2.12 18.15
C VAL A 523 0.23 -1.15 18.70
N LEU A 524 -1.03 -1.32 18.29
CA LEU A 524 -2.12 -0.46 18.76
C LEU A 524 -2.34 -0.63 20.27
N ARG A 525 -2.17 -1.84 20.80
CA ARG A 525 -2.19 -2.12 22.24
C ARG A 525 -1.04 -1.43 22.96
N ALA A 526 0.18 -1.48 22.42
CA ALA A 526 1.33 -0.79 22.99
C ALA A 526 1.11 0.73 23.00
N LEU A 527 0.61 1.31 21.91
CA LEU A 527 0.27 2.72 21.82
C LEU A 527 -0.88 3.10 22.79
N LEU A 528 -1.90 2.24 22.94
CA LEU A 528 -3.01 2.45 23.89
C LEU A 528 -2.49 2.58 25.33
N LEU A 529 -1.58 1.68 25.72
CA LEU A 529 -1.05 1.58 27.08
C LEU A 529 0.13 2.53 27.35
N SER A 530 0.57 3.31 26.37
CA SER A 530 1.72 4.21 26.50
C SER A 530 1.25 5.67 26.51
N PRO A 531 1.91 6.55 27.28
CA PRO A 531 1.56 7.97 27.28
C PRO A 531 1.99 8.63 25.95
N LEU A 532 1.06 9.34 25.30
CA LEU A 532 1.29 10.05 24.04
C LEU A 532 1.00 11.56 24.18
N PRO A 533 1.78 12.29 24.99
CA PRO A 533 1.44 13.65 25.44
C PRO A 533 1.42 14.72 24.33
N ALA A 534 2.08 14.45 23.20
CA ALA A 534 2.11 15.35 22.05
C ALA A 534 1.07 14.99 20.98
N LEU A 535 0.26 13.95 21.17
CA LEU A 535 -0.65 13.47 20.12
C LEU A 535 -1.78 14.47 19.89
N ARG A 536 -1.79 15.08 18.70
CA ARG A 536 -2.79 16.08 18.29
C ARG A 536 -3.66 15.62 17.13
N HIS A 537 -3.11 14.85 16.22
CA HIS A 537 -3.80 14.41 15.00
C HIS A 537 -3.91 12.89 14.99
N LEU A 538 -5.15 12.39 14.98
CA LEU A 538 -5.45 10.97 14.97
C LEU A 538 -6.29 10.61 13.75
N THR A 539 -5.81 9.66 12.95
CA THR A 539 -6.56 9.06 11.85
C THR A 539 -6.74 7.58 12.10
N LEU A 540 -7.98 7.10 12.21
CA LEU A 540 -8.24 5.69 12.53
C LEU A 540 -9.33 5.12 11.64
N THR A 541 -9.25 3.83 11.32
CA THR A 541 -10.42 3.10 10.82
C THR A 541 -11.38 2.81 11.97
N PRO A 542 -12.64 3.30 11.91
CA PRO A 542 -13.59 3.06 12.98
C PRO A 542 -14.04 1.59 12.96
N TYR A 543 -14.08 0.99 14.15
CA TYR A 543 -14.60 -0.35 14.39
C TYR A 543 -15.52 -0.28 15.61
N ASP A 544 -16.75 -0.77 15.47
CA ASP A 544 -17.71 -0.84 16.57
C ASP A 544 -17.50 -2.12 17.38
N GLU A 545 -17.65 -2.04 18.70
CA GLU A 545 -17.50 -3.19 19.60
C GLU A 545 -18.55 -4.27 19.32
N ARG A 546 -19.73 -3.92 18.78
CA ARG A 546 -20.73 -4.93 18.41
C ARG A 546 -20.29 -5.77 17.21
N SER A 547 -19.58 -5.14 16.27
CA SER A 547 -19.07 -5.79 15.06
C SER A 547 -17.74 -6.49 15.27
N VAL A 548 -16.88 -5.91 16.11
CA VAL A 548 -15.52 -6.34 16.38
C VAL A 548 -15.29 -6.19 17.89
N PRO A 549 -15.74 -7.17 18.71
CA PRO A 549 -15.72 -7.09 20.18
C PRO A 549 -14.37 -6.81 20.80
N ALA A 550 -13.29 -7.23 20.13
CA ALA A 550 -11.92 -7.02 20.60
C ALA A 550 -11.30 -5.68 20.15
N SER A 551 -12.05 -4.83 19.42
CA SER A 551 -11.54 -3.58 18.86
C SER A 551 -10.92 -2.68 19.94
N LEU A 552 -9.68 -2.27 19.72
CA LEU A 552 -8.99 -1.33 20.62
C LEU A 552 -9.29 0.14 20.29
N ILE A 553 -9.95 0.41 19.16
CA ILE A 553 -10.17 1.76 18.64
C ILE A 553 -11.01 2.64 19.59
N PRO A 554 -12.18 2.21 20.11
CA PRO A 554 -12.97 3.02 21.04
C PRO A 554 -12.15 3.42 22.27
N ARG A 555 -11.45 2.44 22.87
CA ARG A 555 -10.59 2.65 24.05
C ARG A 555 -9.42 3.56 23.75
N PHE A 556 -8.82 3.45 22.56
CA PHE A 556 -7.76 4.32 22.11
C PHE A 556 -8.22 5.78 22.05
N ILE A 557 -9.39 6.01 21.48
CA ILE A 557 -10.00 7.34 21.41
C ILE A 557 -10.36 7.84 22.82
N THR A 558 -10.91 7.01 23.70
CA THR A 558 -11.20 7.42 25.08
C THR A 558 -9.93 7.77 25.86
N THR A 559 -8.86 6.99 25.70
CA THR A 559 -7.60 7.17 26.45
C THR A 559 -6.83 8.40 25.99
N HIS A 560 -6.69 8.59 24.67
CA HIS A 560 -5.85 9.65 24.10
C HIS A 560 -6.65 10.84 23.57
N GLY A 561 -7.98 10.74 23.53
CA GLY A 561 -8.87 11.69 22.88
C GLY A 561 -8.76 13.11 23.43
N ALA A 562 -8.69 13.27 24.75
CA ALA A 562 -8.76 14.57 25.42
C ALA A 562 -7.76 15.61 24.87
N GLN A 563 -6.61 15.17 24.35
CA GLN A 563 -5.53 16.03 23.84
C GLN A 563 -5.58 16.27 22.31
N LEU A 564 -6.49 15.60 21.59
CA LEU A 564 -6.59 15.68 20.13
C LEU A 564 -7.19 17.01 19.67
N THR A 565 -6.55 17.61 18.66
CA THR A 565 -7.08 18.77 17.92
C THR A 565 -7.75 18.34 16.62
N SER A 566 -7.39 17.18 16.06
CA SER A 566 -8.00 16.64 14.84
C SER A 566 -8.23 15.14 14.94
N LEU A 567 -9.45 14.71 14.61
CA LEU A 567 -9.85 13.31 14.54
C LEU A 567 -10.43 13.00 13.16
N TYR A 568 -9.80 12.05 12.46
CA TYR A 568 -10.19 11.60 11.14
C TYR A 568 -10.62 10.12 11.19
N LEU A 569 -11.88 9.84 10.88
CA LEU A 569 -12.42 8.49 10.88
C LEU A 569 -12.43 7.95 9.45
N TYR A 570 -11.50 7.03 9.16
CA TYR A 570 -11.24 6.48 7.83
C TYR A 570 -11.93 5.14 7.55
N THR A 571 -13.01 5.16 6.78
CA THR A 571 -13.63 3.95 6.24
C THR A 571 -13.00 3.57 4.89
N VAL A 572 -12.45 2.37 4.78
CA VAL A 572 -11.90 1.87 3.51
C VAL A 572 -13.05 1.36 2.64
N LYS A 573 -13.15 1.81 1.38
CA LYS A 573 -14.25 1.43 0.45
C LYS A 573 -14.38 -0.07 0.17
N GLN A 574 -13.37 -0.87 0.50
CA GLN A 574 -13.30 -2.30 0.19
C GLN A 574 -13.87 -3.19 1.30
N HIS A 575 -14.14 -2.67 2.49
CA HIS A 575 -14.88 -3.43 3.51
C HIS A 575 -16.38 -3.32 3.20
N LEU A 576 -16.87 -4.32 2.48
CA LEU A 576 -18.27 -4.50 2.07
C LEU A 576 -19.24 -4.19 3.22
N SER A 577 -20.10 -3.20 2.99
CA SER A 577 -21.43 -3.03 3.61
C SER A 577 -21.55 -2.99 5.14
N LEU A 578 -20.47 -2.81 5.87
CA LEU A 578 -20.56 -2.54 7.29
C LEU A 578 -20.93 -1.06 7.48
N GLU A 579 -22.24 -0.77 7.44
CA GLU A 579 -22.88 0.43 7.99
C GLU A 579 -22.61 0.46 9.51
N LEU A 580 -21.36 0.65 9.89
CA LEU A 580 -20.93 0.59 11.26
C LEU A 580 -21.36 1.88 11.95
N PRO A 581 -22.17 1.81 13.02
CA PRO A 581 -22.28 2.95 13.91
C PRO A 581 -20.86 3.30 14.35
N LEU A 582 -20.50 4.58 14.21
CA LEU A 582 -19.21 5.03 14.71
C LEU A 582 -19.13 4.69 16.20
N PRO A 583 -17.96 4.23 16.70
CA PRO A 583 -17.82 3.88 18.10
C PRO A 583 -18.30 5.05 18.93
N ILE A 584 -19.14 4.78 19.93
CA ILE A 584 -19.62 5.80 20.86
C ILE A 584 -18.36 6.50 21.36
N LEU A 585 -18.17 7.76 20.95
CA LEU A 585 -17.07 8.57 21.42
C LEU A 585 -17.36 8.84 22.90
N ALA A 586 -16.98 7.91 23.75
CA ALA A 586 -17.05 8.02 25.19
C ALA A 586 -15.95 8.99 25.61
N LEU A 587 -16.18 10.27 25.29
CA LEU A 587 -15.40 11.37 25.82
C LEU A 587 -15.74 11.42 27.31
N THR A 588 -14.73 11.11 28.13
CA THR A 588 -14.80 11.15 29.59
C THR A 588 -15.43 12.47 30.03
N THR A 589 -16.40 12.38 30.94
CA THR A 589 -17.26 13.48 31.39
C THR A 589 -16.51 14.64 32.08
N ALA A 590 -15.22 14.47 32.37
CA ALA A 590 -14.49 15.32 33.31
C ALA A 590 -13.73 16.52 32.68
N SER A 591 -13.65 16.65 31.35
CA SER A 591 -12.86 17.74 30.74
C SER A 591 -13.41 18.21 29.40
N GLU A 592 -13.45 19.53 29.19
CA GLU A 592 -13.71 20.14 27.88
C GLU A 592 -12.70 19.64 26.84
N HIS A 593 -13.18 19.09 25.74
CA HIS A 593 -12.33 18.53 24.71
C HIS A 593 -11.75 19.60 23.78
N GLN A 594 -10.49 19.42 23.37
CA GLN A 594 -9.75 20.33 22.49
C GLN A 594 -9.97 20.09 20.99
N LEU A 595 -11.01 19.33 20.59
CA LEU A 595 -11.17 18.90 19.20
C LEU A 595 -11.65 20.08 18.35
N GLU A 596 -10.91 20.42 17.30
CA GLU A 596 -11.26 21.51 16.38
C GLU A 596 -11.83 20.98 15.07
N ILE A 597 -11.34 19.82 14.61
CA ILE A 597 -11.69 19.22 13.33
C ILE A 597 -12.16 17.77 13.55
N LEU A 598 -13.39 17.48 13.14
CA LEU A 598 -13.93 16.12 13.05
C LEU A 598 -14.15 15.76 11.59
N SER A 599 -13.55 14.68 11.12
CA SER A 599 -13.72 14.22 9.75
C SER A 599 -14.37 12.85 9.68
N VAL A 600 -15.52 12.77 9.00
CA VAL A 600 -16.33 11.56 8.82
C VAL A 600 -16.35 11.16 7.35
N ALA A 601 -16.59 9.88 7.06
CA ALA A 601 -16.67 9.38 5.70
C ALA A 601 -17.87 9.98 4.94
N ARG A 602 -19.08 9.69 5.43
CA ARG A 602 -20.35 10.11 4.83
C ARG A 602 -21.30 10.59 5.93
N PRO A 603 -22.02 11.70 5.75
CA PRO A 603 -23.08 12.13 6.66
C PRO A 603 -24.22 11.11 6.70
N SER A 604 -24.73 10.83 7.89
CA SER A 604 -25.93 10.02 8.12
C SER A 604 -26.77 10.67 9.24
N PRO A 605 -28.10 10.44 9.26
CA PRO A 605 -28.95 11.00 10.31
C PRO A 605 -28.61 10.41 11.69
N GLU A 606 -28.31 9.10 11.75
CA GLU A 606 -27.99 8.41 13.01
C GLU A 606 -26.74 9.00 13.66
N PHE A 607 -25.71 9.32 12.85
CA PHE A 607 -24.51 9.93 13.38
C PHE A 607 -24.71 11.39 13.77
N LEU A 608 -25.62 12.11 13.12
CA LEU A 608 -25.92 13.49 13.50
C LEU A 608 -26.47 13.56 14.93
N ASP A 609 -27.34 12.64 15.30
CA ASP A 609 -27.93 12.59 16.64
C ASP A 609 -26.85 12.31 17.70
N VAL A 610 -25.93 11.38 17.41
CA VAL A 610 -24.75 11.11 18.25
C VAL A 610 -23.87 12.35 18.35
N LEU A 611 -23.57 13.00 17.23
CA LEU A 611 -22.76 14.21 17.19
C LEU A 611 -23.41 15.32 18.02
N GLU A 612 -24.71 15.57 17.86
CA GLU A 612 -25.47 16.57 18.61
C GLU A 612 -25.40 16.34 20.13
N GLY A 613 -25.44 15.08 20.57
CA GLY A 613 -25.21 14.70 21.97
C GLY A 613 -23.79 14.95 22.46
N LEU A 614 -22.80 14.92 21.57
CA LEU A 614 -21.38 15.18 21.87
C LEU A 614 -21.02 16.66 21.82
N LEU A 615 -21.74 17.50 21.05
CA LEU A 615 -21.41 18.92 20.86
C LEU A 615 -21.22 19.71 22.17
N PRO A 616 -22.01 19.50 23.25
CA PRO A 616 -21.76 20.17 24.53
C PRO A 616 -20.39 19.87 25.13
N LYS A 617 -19.79 18.71 24.81
CA LYS A 617 -18.46 18.29 25.25
C LYS A 617 -17.34 18.73 24.31
N LEU A 618 -17.69 19.27 23.14
CA LEU A 618 -16.77 19.68 22.08
C LEU A 618 -16.84 21.20 21.83
N PRO A 619 -16.60 22.06 22.85
CA PRO A 619 -16.80 23.50 22.73
C PRO A 619 -15.89 24.17 21.70
N ARG A 620 -14.76 23.53 21.34
CA ARG A 620 -13.79 24.03 20.36
C ARG A 620 -13.99 23.50 18.95
N LEU A 621 -14.99 22.66 18.71
CA LEU A 621 -15.22 22.10 17.38
C LEU A 621 -15.60 23.23 16.43
N ARG A 622 -14.81 23.41 15.37
CA ARG A 622 -15.02 24.46 14.36
C ARG A 622 -15.41 23.88 13.01
N PHE A 623 -14.88 22.70 12.68
CA PHE A 623 -15.04 22.11 11.36
C PHE A 623 -15.50 20.66 11.47
N VAL A 624 -16.54 20.33 10.71
CA VAL A 624 -16.94 18.94 10.43
C VAL A 624 -16.74 18.70 8.94
N ARG A 625 -15.98 17.68 8.56
CA ARG A 625 -15.66 17.37 7.17
C ARG A 625 -16.26 16.03 6.73
N ALA A 626 -17.06 16.04 5.67
CA ALA A 626 -17.54 14.85 4.96
C ALA A 626 -16.56 14.45 3.84
N ARG A 627 -15.78 13.38 4.03
CA ARG A 627 -14.63 13.06 3.16
C ARG A 627 -15.00 12.43 1.83
N ASP A 628 -16.08 11.67 1.77
CA ASP A 628 -16.48 10.92 0.58
C ASP A 628 -17.60 11.60 -0.20
N VAL A 629 -17.94 12.85 0.17
CA VAL A 629 -19.04 13.60 -0.41
C VAL A 629 -18.52 14.96 -0.85
N LYS A 630 -18.82 15.35 -2.09
CA LYS A 630 -18.58 16.69 -2.61
C LYS A 630 -19.91 17.44 -2.63
N TRP A 631 -19.89 18.75 -2.40
CA TRP A 631 -21.07 19.56 -2.67
C TRP A 631 -21.45 19.44 -4.15
N LEU A 632 -22.75 19.29 -4.44
CA LEU A 632 -23.23 19.42 -5.81
C LEU A 632 -22.94 20.84 -6.33
N ARG A 633 -22.58 20.94 -7.61
CA ARG A 633 -22.38 22.23 -8.27
C ARG A 633 -23.70 23.01 -8.33
N GLY A 634 -23.61 24.34 -8.28
CA GLY A 634 -24.74 25.21 -8.61
C GLY A 634 -25.31 24.88 -9.98
N GLY A 635 -26.64 24.85 -10.10
CA GLY A 635 -27.37 24.47 -11.32
C GLY A 635 -28.09 23.11 -11.27
N MET A 636 -27.89 22.32 -10.21
CA MET A 636 -28.71 21.13 -9.94
C MET A 636 -30.09 21.52 -9.38
N SER A 637 -31.13 20.75 -9.68
CA SER A 637 -32.49 21.04 -9.20
C SER A 637 -32.56 21.01 -7.67
N ALA A 638 -33.40 21.88 -7.08
CA ALA A 638 -33.58 21.95 -5.63
C ALA A 638 -33.96 20.58 -5.02
N ARG A 639 -34.73 19.77 -5.75
CA ARG A 639 -35.11 18.41 -5.35
C ARG A 639 -33.90 17.46 -5.30
N ALA A 640 -32.96 17.58 -6.24
CA ALA A 640 -31.73 16.80 -6.23
C ALA A 640 -30.78 17.19 -5.09
N GLN A 641 -30.75 18.48 -4.72
CA GLN A 641 -29.97 18.95 -3.57
C GLN A 641 -30.56 18.49 -2.22
N GLN A 642 -31.88 18.29 -2.15
CA GLN A 642 -32.57 17.84 -0.94
C GLN A 642 -32.62 16.31 -0.79
N ALA A 643 -32.27 15.55 -1.82
CA ALA A 643 -32.34 14.09 -1.80
C ALA A 643 -31.01 13.44 -1.41
N GLY A 644 -31.10 12.29 -0.75
CA GLY A 644 -29.95 11.46 -0.36
C GLY A 644 -28.92 12.24 0.47
N VAL A 645 -27.63 11.99 0.20
CA VAL A 645 -26.52 12.53 0.99
C VAL A 645 -26.43 14.05 0.97
N GLN A 646 -26.87 14.69 -0.10
CA GLN A 646 -26.84 16.15 -0.22
C GLN A 646 -27.89 16.78 0.69
N GLY A 647 -29.08 16.16 0.77
CA GLY A 647 -30.10 16.51 1.73
C GLY A 647 -29.57 16.41 3.16
N GLU A 648 -28.92 15.30 3.49
CA GLU A 648 -28.28 15.09 4.79
C GLU A 648 -27.21 16.16 5.08
N MET A 649 -26.35 16.47 4.10
CA MET A 649 -25.36 17.55 4.25
C MET A 649 -26.01 18.92 4.51
N LEU A 650 -27.13 19.25 3.86
CA LEU A 650 -27.87 20.49 4.12
C LEU A 650 -28.47 20.52 5.53
N VAL A 651 -29.02 19.39 6.00
CA VAL A 651 -29.53 19.24 7.37
C VAL A 651 -28.42 19.43 8.38
N TRP A 652 -27.28 18.77 8.19
CA TRP A 652 -26.07 18.93 9.01
C TRP A 652 -25.59 20.37 9.00
N LYS A 653 -25.43 20.99 7.82
CA LYS A 653 -25.00 22.41 7.69
C LYS A 653 -25.90 23.33 8.51
N ARG A 654 -27.22 23.16 8.43
CA ARG A 654 -28.19 23.97 9.18
C ARG A 654 -28.06 23.77 10.68
N LYS A 655 -28.03 22.52 11.15
CA LYS A 655 -27.95 22.18 12.58
C LYS A 655 -26.61 22.59 13.20
N LEU A 656 -25.50 22.28 12.54
CA LEU A 656 -24.14 22.63 12.96
C LEU A 656 -23.87 24.14 12.86
N GLY A 657 -24.38 24.80 11.82
CA GLY A 657 -24.22 26.24 11.62
C GLY A 657 -24.85 27.09 12.74
N ARG A 658 -25.96 26.63 13.35
CA ARG A 658 -26.55 27.26 14.54
C ARG A 658 -25.61 27.31 15.75
N ARG A 659 -24.59 26.46 15.76
CA ARG A 659 -23.57 26.38 16.81
C ARG A 659 -22.21 26.94 16.35
N GLY A 660 -22.16 27.62 15.19
CA GLY A 660 -20.93 28.19 14.64
C GLY A 660 -19.96 27.14 14.05
N ILE A 661 -20.43 25.91 13.82
CA ILE A 661 -19.61 24.83 13.26
C ILE A 661 -19.81 24.79 11.74
N GLN A 662 -18.71 24.83 10.99
CA GLN A 662 -18.73 24.80 9.53
C GLN A 662 -18.66 23.36 8.99
N LEU A 663 -19.61 23.00 8.13
CA LEU A 663 -19.58 21.75 7.39
C LEU A 663 -18.80 21.91 6.08
N LEU A 664 -17.76 21.09 5.91
CA LEU A 664 -16.88 21.05 4.75
C LEU A 664 -17.04 19.73 3.99
N ASP A 665 -16.82 19.77 2.68
CA ASP A 665 -16.85 18.59 1.82
C ASP A 665 -15.48 17.90 1.65
N ALA A 666 -15.42 16.94 0.74
CA ALA A 666 -14.20 16.20 0.41
C ALA A 666 -13.05 17.12 -0.07
N GLU A 667 -13.35 18.29 -0.63
CA GLU A 667 -12.38 19.27 -1.16
C GLU A 667 -12.10 20.41 -0.18
N TRP A 668 -12.52 20.29 1.09
CA TRP A 668 -12.45 21.37 2.08
C TRP A 668 -13.24 22.62 1.69
N LYS A 669 -14.27 22.47 0.85
CA LYS A 669 -15.15 23.57 0.47
C LYS A 669 -16.39 23.59 1.34
N ALA A 670 -16.79 24.80 1.75
CA ALA A 670 -18.14 25.02 2.23
C ALA A 670 -19.12 24.98 1.04
N SER A 671 -20.40 24.75 1.31
CA SER A 671 -21.41 24.84 0.26
C SER A 671 -21.34 26.24 -0.36
N ALA A 672 -21.30 26.33 -1.70
CA ALA A 672 -21.49 27.60 -2.38
C ALA A 672 -22.87 28.15 -1.99
N GLU A 673 -22.91 29.41 -1.55
CA GLU A 673 -24.16 30.14 -1.33
C GLU A 673 -24.74 30.63 -2.65
#